data_AF-A0A1V5ZU74-F1
#
_entry.id   AF-A0A1V5ZU74-F1
#
_cell.length_a   1.000
_cell.length_b   1.000
_cell.length_c   1.000
_cell.angle_alpha   90.00
_cell.angle_beta   90.00
_cell.angle_gamma   90.00
#
_symmetry.space_group_name_H-M   'P 1'
#
loop_
_entity.id
_entity.type
_entity.pdbx_description
1 polymer ?
#
loop_
_entity_poly.entity_id
_entity_poly.type
_entity_poly.pdbx_seq_one_letter_code
_entity_poly.pdbx_strand_id
1 'polypeptide(L)'
;MGRILISHLAPFKPSEIGFLRDLAKAFEKRGHEAIFWSGIYDASAFAGRYLPINWRLKRLTEDYAVPLQNVEDAGALIDRVKWLARIEQLAKQDFRGDRTPLLDALASVSYQVIEGVRPDLFLSWNTLCPHTGIACDLARAKGIPSLLLERAVFPDTWFIEPGGLLGHSLLAGVPAGDLIAEDRRAAYRDMGANYLKRISFAEYNRYAQVQHSPAMDRILCDPYDSLRPRIVFLPPDDGSLGFVPAEHGDRKKTLPGFRDSLDAAVQVSKAHGGITVFKPHPSFLERNLPEELGDNLFVIDYDFRKLIEWADFVATTGSGLEFVAMAMGKPVLLNASDILAGKGIAYEALLPEQLPDAVDAACTRRDWEERCVRFQEFCGYLVADFLVSTSDAPEPCLTPEAMVNRLCETYRLGGTGTPPDYAEFYALRDGLLSDKWVNKLRQGTAISAIVSDGEQEQPWDNPGELAEGIRERRWDRVILDFDHTLYLGNSTEDFLSAARPGFVAYLLVLFSDFIVAFSGRRGWCRPERWRDYMRVCAVTLLMPWTWWWWRYTARARFERKKNRSIVDPLRESGAQDVFVVSFGMGHVIRPLLKGLPFPATLVCGEMNRRLSNLRKKGKIQALLEHRKPEELKKAVFVTDSKDDAELLTYIPDAFLIQWEPYPPKAFETVYVPMRYAVQGKYARINYFWNQIIGEDLPLLLLAYALTPFTAVTLGLLFLSLYAVYELGYWENDHVAAAREEKPTLRAEAVRFKDYPIHRSAWTWAGVSGVLGVLSFALFTQPPFASPVLAVVRAGILWTLILLVLYGLFKVFNSLNTYRRIYLFPFLHGIKNFAYAVLLPLSLPGALLLGAQVLSQSSIYLIHRHGGRTNQFNRQTYRVVYLVLFVAVAAVALPRPEALVSLRWLPIGLWLAYRIARRRYGKDLFRRLSQIFRSVYKRLFC
;
A
#
# COMPACT_ATOMS: atom_id res chain seq x y z
N MET A 1 -3.61 39.28 22.03
CA MET A 1 -2.76 38.14 21.67
C MET A 1 -3.21 37.68 20.30
N GLY A 2 -2.28 37.52 19.36
CA GLY A 2 -2.66 37.13 18.00
C GLY A 2 -2.68 35.61 17.79
N ARG A 3 -3.41 35.12 16.79
CA ARG A 3 -3.49 33.68 16.44
C ARG A 3 -2.88 33.44 15.07
N ILE A 4 -2.03 32.42 14.96
CA ILE A 4 -1.43 31.97 13.70
C ILE A 4 -2.05 30.62 13.38
N LEU A 5 -2.77 30.53 12.26
CA LEU A 5 -3.24 29.25 11.76
C LEU A 5 -2.16 28.66 10.87
N ILE A 6 -1.78 27.41 11.11
CA ILE A 6 -0.79 26.68 10.31
C ILE A 6 -1.46 25.42 9.79
N SER A 7 -1.62 25.30 8.48
CA SER A 7 -2.16 24.08 7.86
C SER A 7 -1.09 23.26 7.17
N HIS A 8 -1.26 21.93 7.22
CA HIS A 8 -0.37 21.00 6.53
C HIS A 8 -1.04 19.64 6.28
N LEU A 9 -0.92 19.10 5.07
CA LEU A 9 -1.64 17.87 4.70
C LEU A 9 -0.75 16.66 4.50
N ALA A 10 0.54 16.85 4.21
CA ALA A 10 1.44 15.73 3.98
C ALA A 10 1.87 15.06 5.31
N PRO A 11 2.19 13.76 5.29
CA PRO A 11 2.87 13.07 6.39
C PRO A 11 4.19 13.75 6.76
N PHE A 12 4.51 13.86 8.06
CA PHE A 12 5.75 14.47 8.55
C PHE A 12 6.87 13.46 8.79
N LYS A 13 8.10 13.79 8.40
CA LYS A 13 9.30 13.16 8.98
C LYS A 13 9.53 13.70 10.39
N PRO A 14 10.24 12.97 11.28
CA PRO A 14 10.59 13.50 12.61
C PRO A 14 11.26 14.88 12.59
N SER A 15 12.20 15.12 11.66
CA SER A 15 12.88 16.41 11.49
C SER A 15 11.91 17.56 11.17
N GLU A 16 10.86 17.28 10.40
CA GLU A 16 9.84 18.27 10.02
C GLU A 16 8.88 18.58 11.17
N ILE A 17 8.60 17.62 12.06
CA ILE A 17 7.86 17.88 13.31
C ILE A 17 8.67 18.82 14.20
N GLY A 18 10.00 18.62 14.27
CA GLY A 18 10.91 19.52 14.97
C GLY A 18 10.80 20.95 14.44
N PHE A 19 10.90 21.13 13.13
CA PHE A 19 10.75 22.43 12.48
C PHE A 19 9.44 23.14 12.83
N LEU A 20 8.29 22.46 12.71
CA LEU A 20 7.00 23.09 13.03
C LEU A 20 6.86 23.44 14.51
N ARG A 21 7.43 22.63 15.40
CA ARG A 21 7.48 22.92 16.83
C ARG A 21 8.30 24.18 17.10
N ASP A 22 9.43 24.33 16.44
CA ASP A 22 10.30 25.49 16.61
C ASP A 22 9.70 26.75 15.99
N LEU A 23 9.00 26.61 14.86
CA LEU A 23 8.21 27.68 14.26
C LEU A 23 7.08 28.15 15.20
N ALA A 24 6.33 27.23 15.80
CA ALA A 24 5.29 27.55 16.78
C ALA A 24 5.87 28.25 18.02
N LYS A 25 6.95 27.72 18.60
CA LYS A 25 7.65 28.34 19.73
C LYS A 25 8.14 29.74 19.40
N ALA A 26 8.63 29.98 18.19
CA ALA A 26 9.06 31.30 17.75
C ALA A 26 7.88 32.29 17.70
N PHE A 27 6.71 31.89 17.21
CA PHE A 27 5.49 32.71 17.28
C PHE A 27 5.05 32.97 18.73
N GLU A 28 5.13 31.96 19.60
CA GLU A 28 4.78 32.10 21.03
C GLU A 28 5.68 33.09 21.76
N LYS A 29 7.00 33.08 21.47
CA LYS A 29 7.94 34.08 21.98
C LYS A 29 7.56 35.51 21.58
N ARG A 30 6.88 35.68 20.44
CA ARG A 30 6.36 36.96 19.93
C ARG A 30 4.96 37.30 20.42
N GLY A 31 4.37 36.49 21.30
CA GLY A 31 3.04 36.71 21.87
C GLY A 31 1.91 36.26 20.94
N HIS A 32 2.16 35.29 20.06
CA HIS A 32 1.16 34.68 19.19
C HIS A 32 0.90 33.22 19.53
N GLU A 33 -0.34 32.78 19.42
CA GLU A 33 -0.72 31.37 19.58
C GLU A 33 -0.71 30.67 18.22
N ALA A 34 0.09 29.61 18.07
CA ALA A 34 0.10 28.78 16.88
C ALA A 34 -0.93 27.64 16.98
N ILE A 35 -1.89 27.61 16.07
CA ILE A 35 -2.93 26.60 15.94
C ILE A 35 -2.69 25.79 14.67
N PHE A 36 -2.65 24.46 14.79
CA PHE A 36 -2.39 23.56 13.67
C PHE A 36 -3.68 22.98 13.12
N TRP A 37 -3.96 23.20 11.84
CA TRP A 37 -5.04 22.55 11.09
C TRP A 37 -4.45 21.57 10.07
N SER A 38 -4.19 20.35 10.51
CA SER A 38 -3.28 19.47 9.79
C SER A 38 -3.67 17.99 9.86
N GLY A 39 -3.09 17.16 9.00
CA GLY A 39 -3.22 15.70 9.03
C GLY A 39 -2.23 14.99 9.97
N ILE A 40 -1.59 15.70 10.91
CA ILE A 40 -0.48 15.19 11.76
C ILE A 40 -0.85 13.91 12.50
N TYR A 41 0.00 12.89 12.34
CA TYR A 41 -0.15 11.57 12.94
C TYR A 41 0.29 11.48 14.41
N ASP A 42 0.91 12.54 14.92
CA ASP A 42 1.30 12.70 16.30
C ASP A 42 0.68 13.97 16.92
N ALA A 43 -0.62 13.91 17.24
CA ALA A 43 -1.28 15.00 17.96
C ALA A 43 -0.72 15.23 19.37
N SER A 44 0.08 14.31 19.92
CA SER A 44 0.66 14.50 21.25
C SER A 44 1.69 15.64 21.25
N ALA A 45 2.43 15.79 20.15
CA ALA A 45 3.40 16.87 19.96
C ALA A 45 2.76 18.28 19.93
N PHE A 46 1.45 18.36 19.67
CA PHE A 46 0.69 19.61 19.55
C PHE A 46 -0.57 19.60 20.44
N ALA A 47 -0.54 18.84 21.54
CA ALA A 47 -1.70 18.59 22.38
C ALA A 47 -2.33 19.90 22.87
N GLY A 48 -3.59 20.12 22.47
CA GLY A 48 -4.35 21.32 22.82
C GLY A 48 -4.44 22.41 21.75
N ARG A 49 -3.70 22.29 20.63
CA ARG A 49 -3.67 23.31 19.56
C ARG A 49 -3.81 22.70 18.17
N TYR A 50 -4.59 21.63 18.06
CA TYR A 50 -4.69 20.81 16.85
C TYR A 50 -6.13 20.59 16.40
N LEU A 51 -6.37 20.87 15.12
CA LEU A 51 -7.58 20.59 14.36
C LEU A 51 -7.23 19.54 13.28
N PRO A 52 -7.78 18.32 13.33
CA PRO A 52 -7.44 17.28 12.35
C PRO A 52 -8.10 17.55 10.99
N ILE A 53 -7.34 17.42 9.90
CA ILE A 53 -7.87 17.38 8.53
C ILE A 53 -7.38 16.11 7.81
N ASN A 54 -8.25 15.52 6.98
CA ASN A 54 -7.93 14.31 6.22
C ASN A 54 -7.47 14.66 4.80
N TRP A 55 -6.43 13.98 4.31
CA TRP A 55 -6.05 14.03 2.89
C TRP A 55 -7.11 13.41 1.96
N ARG A 56 -7.89 12.44 2.46
CA ARG A 56 -8.95 11.81 1.68
C ARG A 56 -10.22 12.64 1.75
N LEU A 57 -10.53 13.35 0.67
CA LEU A 57 -11.71 14.20 0.54
C LEU A 57 -13.01 13.51 0.93
N LYS A 58 -13.18 12.22 0.60
CA LYS A 58 -14.40 11.46 0.98
C LYS A 58 -14.62 11.34 2.49
N ARG A 59 -13.57 11.45 3.30
CA ARG A 59 -13.63 11.32 4.76
C ARG A 59 -13.94 12.63 5.43
N LEU A 60 -13.83 13.76 4.73
CA LEU A 60 -14.08 15.07 5.31
C LEU A 60 -15.49 15.17 5.91
N THR A 61 -16.49 14.63 5.20
CA THR A 61 -17.88 14.57 5.66
C THR A 61 -18.14 13.54 6.77
N GLU A 62 -17.21 12.59 6.98
CA GLU A 62 -17.25 11.66 8.11
C GLU A 62 -16.54 12.24 9.34
N ASP A 63 -15.51 13.05 9.12
CA ASP A 63 -14.59 13.54 10.14
C ASP A 63 -15.17 14.79 10.83
N TYR A 64 -15.85 15.66 10.09
CA TYR A 64 -16.51 16.87 10.58
C TYR A 64 -18.03 16.71 10.67
N ALA A 65 -18.61 17.16 11.78
CA ALA A 65 -20.06 17.19 11.98
C ALA A 65 -20.61 18.52 11.44
N VAL A 66 -20.59 18.71 10.12
CA VAL A 66 -20.91 20.01 9.50
C VAL A 66 -22.42 20.16 9.28
N PRO A 67 -23.15 20.98 10.05
CA PRO A 67 -24.40 21.54 9.56
C PRO A 67 -24.07 22.46 8.38
N LEU A 68 -24.76 22.31 7.24
CA LEU A 68 -24.59 23.14 6.03
C LEU A 68 -25.02 24.61 6.21
N GLN A 69 -25.06 25.12 7.43
CA GLN A 69 -25.35 26.52 7.71
C GLN A 69 -24.15 27.38 7.23
N ASN A 70 -24.45 28.53 6.62
CA ASN A 70 -23.49 29.51 6.07
C ASN A 70 -22.71 29.08 4.81
N VAL A 71 -23.18 28.07 4.07
CA VAL A 71 -22.60 27.69 2.76
C VAL A 71 -22.78 28.79 1.72
N GLU A 72 -23.89 29.55 1.79
CA GLU A 72 -24.15 30.65 0.87
C GLU A 72 -23.12 31.80 1.04
N ASP A 73 -22.84 32.18 2.29
CA ASP A 73 -21.83 33.20 2.60
C ASP A 73 -20.43 32.77 2.18
N ALA A 74 -20.04 31.53 2.50
CA ALA A 74 -18.74 30.99 2.08
C ALA A 74 -18.65 30.84 0.55
N GLY A 75 -19.73 30.43 -0.09
CA GLY A 75 -19.83 30.21 -1.53
C GLY A 75 -19.70 31.51 -2.33
N ALA A 76 -20.15 32.64 -1.80
CA ALA A 76 -20.00 33.95 -2.41
C ALA A 76 -18.56 34.48 -2.39
N LEU A 77 -17.72 33.98 -1.48
CA LEU A 77 -16.35 34.45 -1.26
C LEU A 77 -15.27 33.61 -1.97
N ILE A 78 -15.65 32.54 -2.66
CA ILE A 78 -14.72 31.63 -3.32
C ILE A 78 -15.05 31.48 -4.82
N ASP A 79 -14.02 31.23 -5.63
CA ASP A 79 -14.23 30.84 -7.01
C ASP A 79 -14.67 29.36 -7.08
N ARG A 80 -15.98 29.15 -7.09
CA ARG A 80 -16.59 27.81 -7.13
C ARG A 80 -16.21 27.03 -8.39
N VAL A 81 -16.03 27.69 -9.54
CA VAL A 81 -15.68 27.03 -10.80
C VAL A 81 -14.27 26.47 -10.72
N LYS A 82 -13.32 27.29 -10.26
CA LYS A 82 -11.93 26.89 -10.01
C LYS A 82 -11.85 25.72 -9.04
N TRP A 83 -12.49 25.84 -7.88
CA TRP A 83 -12.37 24.83 -6.83
C TRP A 83 -13.10 23.53 -7.13
N LEU A 84 -14.27 23.59 -7.79
CA LEU A 84 -14.97 22.38 -8.22
C LEU A 84 -14.12 21.57 -9.19
N ALA A 85 -13.50 22.21 -10.18
CA ALA A 85 -12.64 21.52 -11.16
C ALA A 85 -11.42 20.86 -10.50
N ARG A 86 -10.81 21.51 -9.50
CA ARG A 86 -9.70 20.94 -8.73
C ARG A 86 -10.13 19.76 -7.85
N ILE A 87 -11.30 19.87 -7.21
CA ILE A 87 -11.90 18.76 -6.44
C ILE A 87 -12.24 17.59 -7.36
N GLU A 88 -12.77 17.85 -8.55
CA GLU A 88 -13.03 16.81 -9.55
C GLU A 88 -11.78 16.07 -9.98
N GLN A 89 -10.66 16.77 -10.07
CA GLN A 89 -9.38 16.17 -10.40
C GLN A 89 -8.81 15.33 -9.26
N LEU A 90 -8.82 15.84 -8.02
CA LEU A 90 -8.27 15.13 -6.85
C LEU A 90 -9.16 13.97 -6.39
N ALA A 91 -10.48 14.16 -6.35
CA ALA A 91 -11.41 13.16 -5.84
C ALA A 91 -11.63 11.99 -6.82
N LYS A 92 -11.00 11.98 -8.00
CA LYS A 92 -10.92 10.77 -8.86
C LYS A 92 -10.27 9.60 -8.13
N GLN A 93 -9.37 9.89 -7.19
CA GLN A 93 -8.62 8.89 -6.43
C GLN A 93 -9.51 8.15 -5.41
N ASP A 94 -10.52 8.82 -4.85
CA ASP A 94 -11.20 8.30 -3.66
C ASP A 94 -12.73 8.40 -3.65
N PHE A 95 -13.36 9.12 -4.60
CA PHE A 95 -14.80 9.37 -4.63
C PHE A 95 -15.45 9.11 -6.01
N ARG A 96 -16.69 8.58 -6.00
CA ARG A 96 -17.51 8.34 -7.20
C ARG A 96 -18.86 9.04 -7.04
N GLY A 97 -19.22 9.91 -7.98
CA GLY A 97 -20.50 10.62 -8.00
C GLY A 97 -20.33 12.13 -8.22
N ASP A 98 -21.41 12.86 -7.98
CA ASP A 98 -21.41 14.33 -7.95
C ASP A 98 -20.55 14.83 -6.78
N ARG A 99 -19.65 15.77 -7.09
CA ARG A 99 -18.65 16.29 -6.15
C ARG A 99 -18.97 17.70 -5.65
N THR A 100 -20.07 18.30 -6.12
CA THR A 100 -20.57 19.57 -5.59
C THR A 100 -20.74 19.55 -4.06
N PRO A 101 -21.31 18.49 -3.45
CA PRO A 101 -21.42 18.43 -1.99
C PRO A 101 -20.07 18.41 -1.26
N LEU A 102 -18.98 17.95 -1.90
CA LEU A 102 -17.65 17.97 -1.31
C LEU A 102 -17.08 19.39 -1.31
N LEU A 103 -17.34 20.17 -2.36
CA LEU A 103 -16.98 21.60 -2.39
C LEU A 103 -17.68 22.35 -1.26
N ASP A 104 -18.99 22.15 -1.12
CA ASP A 104 -19.78 22.83 -0.09
C ASP A 104 -19.32 22.44 1.32
N ALA A 105 -19.01 21.16 1.55
CA ALA A 105 -18.45 20.70 2.80
C ALA A 105 -17.07 21.33 3.09
N LEU A 106 -16.15 21.34 2.12
CA LEU A 106 -14.84 21.97 2.28
C LEU A 106 -14.93 23.47 2.53
N ALA A 107 -15.79 24.18 1.80
CA ALA A 107 -16.01 25.60 1.97
C ALA A 107 -16.58 25.91 3.37
N SER A 108 -17.57 25.12 3.81
CA SER A 108 -18.16 25.27 5.14
C SER A 108 -17.15 25.01 6.26
N VAL A 109 -16.39 23.90 6.19
CA VAL A 109 -15.34 23.61 7.18
C VAL A 109 -14.28 24.71 7.19
N SER A 110 -13.80 25.12 6.02
CA SER A 110 -12.79 26.18 5.91
C SER A 110 -13.30 27.49 6.51
N TYR A 111 -14.55 27.86 6.22
CA TYR A 111 -15.18 29.05 6.78
C TYR A 111 -15.28 28.98 8.30
N GLN A 112 -15.76 27.86 8.85
CA GLN A 112 -15.89 27.66 10.28
C GLN A 112 -14.54 27.66 11.00
N VAL A 113 -13.48 27.10 10.39
CA VAL A 113 -12.12 27.15 10.93
C VAL A 113 -11.60 28.59 10.94
N ILE A 114 -11.72 29.33 9.83
CA ILE A 114 -11.26 30.73 9.77
C ILE A 114 -12.04 31.62 10.75
N GLU A 115 -13.37 31.49 10.82
CA GLU A 115 -14.22 32.28 11.72
C GLU A 115 -14.06 31.91 13.19
N GLY A 116 -13.84 30.63 13.49
CA GLY A 116 -13.64 30.14 14.83
C GLY A 116 -12.25 30.48 15.37
N VAL A 117 -11.22 30.30 14.55
CA VAL A 117 -9.84 30.60 14.95
C VAL A 117 -9.59 32.11 14.96
N ARG A 118 -10.10 32.85 13.96
CA ARG A 118 -9.81 34.26 13.70
C ARG A 118 -8.30 34.55 13.65
N PRO A 119 -7.56 33.92 12.73
CA PRO A 119 -6.12 34.10 12.67
C PRO A 119 -5.74 35.50 12.17
N ASP A 120 -4.67 36.07 12.72
CA ASP A 120 -4.01 37.28 12.18
C ASP A 120 -3.08 36.93 11.01
N LEU A 121 -2.68 35.66 10.92
CA LEU A 121 -1.85 35.12 9.85
C LEU A 121 -2.24 33.68 9.57
N PHE A 122 -2.41 33.33 8.30
CA PHE A 122 -2.62 31.96 7.87
C PHE A 122 -1.41 31.44 7.06
N LEU A 123 -0.70 30.46 7.60
CA LEU A 123 0.34 29.71 6.90
C LEU A 123 -0.29 28.44 6.30
N SER A 124 -0.35 28.39 4.98
CA SER A 124 -1.08 27.38 4.23
C SER A 124 -0.16 26.44 3.49
N TRP A 125 -0.34 25.14 3.69
CA TRP A 125 0.34 24.13 2.87
C TRP A 125 -0.34 24.03 1.52
N ASN A 126 0.43 24.33 0.47
CA ASN A 126 -0.01 24.39 -0.93
C ASN A 126 -1.33 25.17 -1.13
N THR A 127 -1.21 26.47 -1.41
CA THR A 127 -2.35 27.38 -1.66
C THR A 127 -3.18 27.02 -2.90
N LEU A 128 -2.73 26.08 -3.74
CA LEU A 128 -3.43 25.62 -4.93
C LEU A 128 -4.27 24.35 -4.69
N CYS A 129 -4.09 23.68 -3.56
CA CYS A 129 -4.83 22.48 -3.17
C CYS A 129 -6.20 22.84 -2.54
N PRO A 130 -7.33 22.20 -2.90
CA PRO A 130 -8.66 22.56 -2.36
C PRO A 130 -8.80 22.49 -0.85
N HIS A 131 -8.08 21.58 -0.19
CA HIS A 131 -8.14 21.38 1.26
C HIS A 131 -7.80 22.64 2.06
N THR A 132 -6.86 23.45 1.56
CA THR A 132 -6.29 24.62 2.27
C THR A 132 -6.40 25.90 1.44
N GLY A 133 -6.40 25.80 0.11
CA GLY A 133 -6.55 26.92 -0.81
C GLY A 133 -7.92 27.58 -0.76
N ILE A 134 -9.00 26.82 -0.50
CA ILE A 134 -10.33 27.39 -0.24
C ILE A 134 -10.29 28.28 1.01
N ALA A 135 -9.63 27.81 2.07
CA ALA A 135 -9.44 28.60 3.28
C ALA A 135 -8.56 29.83 3.04
N CYS A 136 -7.58 29.78 2.13
CA CYS A 136 -6.81 30.96 1.73
C CYS A 136 -7.67 32.03 1.04
N ASP A 137 -8.56 31.63 0.12
CA ASP A 137 -9.48 32.56 -0.54
C ASP A 137 -10.39 33.24 0.50
N LEU A 138 -10.94 32.46 1.43
CA LEU A 138 -11.77 32.97 2.52
C LEU A 138 -11.02 33.91 3.48
N ALA A 139 -9.80 33.54 3.87
CA ALA A 139 -8.96 34.35 4.74
C ALA A 139 -8.60 35.69 4.08
N ARG A 140 -8.19 35.67 2.81
CA ARG A 140 -7.90 36.90 2.03
C ARG A 140 -9.12 37.79 1.86
N ALA A 141 -10.30 37.21 1.60
CA ALA A 141 -11.55 37.97 1.52
C ALA A 141 -11.89 38.69 2.84
N LYS A 142 -11.37 38.21 3.96
CA LYS A 142 -11.51 38.80 5.30
C LYS A 142 -10.33 39.69 5.70
N GLY A 143 -9.40 39.96 4.77
CA GLY A 143 -8.22 40.78 5.04
C GLY A 143 -7.14 40.09 5.86
N ILE A 144 -7.21 38.76 6.03
CA ILE A 144 -6.21 37.97 6.75
C ILE A 144 -5.07 37.61 5.79
N PRO A 145 -3.81 38.04 6.07
CA PRO A 145 -2.66 37.62 5.30
C PRO A 145 -2.53 36.09 5.25
N SER A 146 -2.43 35.55 4.05
CA SER A 146 -2.33 34.10 3.80
C SER A 146 -1.09 33.80 2.97
N LEU A 147 -0.13 33.10 3.57
CA LEU A 147 1.16 32.76 2.98
C LEU A 147 1.24 31.27 2.71
N LEU A 148 2.02 30.91 1.70
CA LEU A 148 2.42 29.53 1.46
C LEU A 148 3.44 29.11 2.53
N LEU A 149 3.31 27.88 3.03
CA LEU A 149 4.32 27.14 3.77
C LEU A 149 4.53 25.80 3.05
N GLU A 150 5.71 25.57 2.49
CA GLU A 150 6.00 24.32 1.76
C GLU A 150 7.43 23.84 1.99
N ARG A 151 7.64 22.54 1.80
CA ARG A 151 8.97 21.95 1.68
C ARG A 151 9.69 22.55 0.49
N ALA A 152 10.90 23.04 0.72
CA ALA A 152 11.71 23.63 -0.33
C ALA A 152 12.33 22.58 -1.25
N VAL A 153 13.08 23.07 -2.24
CA VAL A 153 13.79 22.24 -3.22
C VAL A 153 14.94 21.44 -2.59
N PHE A 154 15.60 22.00 -1.57
CA PHE A 154 16.68 21.32 -0.84
C PHE A 154 16.14 20.43 0.31
N PRO A 155 16.84 19.34 0.64
CA PRO A 155 16.47 18.50 1.79
C PRO A 155 16.40 19.34 3.07
N ASP A 156 15.48 18.98 3.97
CA ASP A 156 15.39 19.54 5.32
C ASP A 156 15.29 21.09 5.37
N THR A 157 14.75 21.68 4.31
CA THR A 157 14.48 23.11 4.22
C THR A 157 13.03 23.38 3.81
N TRP A 158 12.55 24.56 4.19
CA TRP A 158 11.19 25.05 3.98
C TRP A 158 11.25 26.47 3.42
N PHE A 159 10.18 26.92 2.80
CA PHE A 159 10.00 28.33 2.50
C PHE A 159 8.61 28.80 2.90
N ILE A 160 8.56 30.08 3.28
CA ILE A 160 7.33 30.78 3.63
C ILE A 160 7.26 32.01 2.74
N GLU A 161 6.24 32.09 1.88
CA GLU A 161 6.14 33.22 0.94
C GLU A 161 4.70 33.69 0.69
N PRO A 162 4.49 34.97 0.30
CA PRO A 162 3.16 35.52 0.05
C PRO A 162 2.53 35.07 -1.27
N GLY A 163 3.33 34.67 -2.26
CA GLY A 163 2.88 34.40 -3.63
C GLY A 163 2.15 33.06 -3.75
N GLY A 164 2.93 31.98 -3.78
CA GLY A 164 2.42 30.62 -3.98
C GLY A 164 3.48 29.69 -4.60
N LEU A 165 3.02 28.59 -5.20
CA LEU A 165 3.89 27.59 -5.82
C LEU A 165 4.09 27.86 -7.31
N LEU A 166 5.24 27.45 -7.83
CA LEU A 166 5.58 27.54 -9.26
C LEU A 166 5.40 28.97 -9.77
N GLY A 167 4.63 29.18 -10.85
CA GLY A 167 4.37 30.50 -11.43
C GLY A 167 3.61 31.47 -10.53
N HIS A 168 3.14 31.03 -9.36
CA HIS A 168 2.58 31.90 -8.33
C HIS A 168 3.62 32.41 -7.33
N SER A 169 4.82 31.84 -7.31
CA SER A 169 5.90 32.29 -6.42
C SER A 169 6.28 33.73 -6.76
N LEU A 170 6.64 34.51 -5.75
CA LEU A 170 7.20 35.85 -5.96
C LEU A 170 8.56 35.81 -6.66
N LEU A 171 9.23 34.65 -6.66
CA LEU A 171 10.48 34.47 -7.38
C LEU A 171 10.26 34.14 -8.86
N ALA A 172 9.06 33.72 -9.27
CA ALA A 172 8.83 33.25 -10.63
C ALA A 172 8.91 34.41 -11.65
N GLY A 173 9.73 34.23 -12.69
CA GLY A 173 9.92 35.25 -13.74
C GLY A 173 10.71 36.49 -13.31
N VAL A 174 11.21 36.56 -12.07
CA VAL A 174 12.03 37.68 -11.60
C VAL A 174 13.49 37.48 -12.01
N PRO A 175 14.12 38.45 -12.70
CA PRO A 175 15.54 38.41 -13.04
C PRO A 175 16.45 38.28 -11.82
N ALA A 176 17.55 37.52 -11.97
CA ALA A 176 18.49 37.31 -10.88
C ALA A 176 19.10 38.62 -10.35
N GLY A 177 19.33 39.62 -11.23
CA GLY A 177 19.87 40.92 -10.86
C GLY A 177 18.94 41.78 -10.00
N ASP A 178 17.64 41.51 -10.02
CA ASP A 178 16.66 42.22 -9.18
C ASP A 178 16.56 41.59 -7.78
N LEU A 179 16.96 40.32 -7.65
CA LEU A 179 16.98 39.58 -6.38
C LEU A 179 18.33 39.71 -5.67
N ILE A 180 19.42 39.73 -6.43
CA ILE A 180 20.79 39.69 -5.92
C ILE A 180 21.53 40.94 -6.36
N ALA A 181 21.80 41.81 -5.37
CA ALA A 181 22.66 42.97 -5.58
C ALA A 181 24.05 42.54 -6.07
N GLU A 182 24.63 43.33 -6.99
CA GLU A 182 25.87 42.99 -7.70
C GLU A 182 27.04 42.72 -6.74
N ASP A 183 27.14 43.49 -5.66
CA ASP A 183 28.16 43.35 -4.61
C ASP A 183 28.01 42.08 -3.77
N ARG A 184 26.83 41.45 -3.75
CA ARG A 184 26.56 40.19 -3.03
C ARG A 184 26.71 38.93 -3.90
N ARG A 185 26.75 39.06 -5.23
CA ARG A 185 26.79 37.92 -6.16
C ARG A 185 27.92 36.95 -5.89
N ALA A 186 29.16 37.47 -5.75
CA ALA A 186 30.32 36.62 -5.51
C ALA A 186 30.18 35.81 -4.19
N ALA A 187 29.70 36.46 -3.12
CA ALA A 187 29.47 35.80 -1.84
C ALA A 187 28.39 34.70 -1.94
N TYR A 188 27.30 34.97 -2.67
CA TYR A 188 26.26 33.97 -2.90
C TYR A 188 26.69 32.84 -3.81
N ARG A 189 27.48 33.11 -4.84
CA ARG A 189 28.07 32.06 -5.67
C ARG A 189 28.90 31.10 -4.82
N ASP A 190 29.79 31.63 -3.98
CA ASP A 190 30.67 30.81 -3.14
C ASP A 190 29.85 30.01 -2.11
N MET A 191 28.85 30.65 -1.50
CA MET A 191 27.93 30.01 -0.57
C MET A 191 27.11 28.89 -1.23
N GLY A 192 26.49 29.15 -2.37
CA GLY A 192 25.70 28.18 -3.12
C GLY A 192 26.54 27.01 -3.62
N ALA A 193 27.74 27.28 -4.15
CA ALA A 193 28.68 26.25 -4.56
C ALA A 193 29.11 25.35 -3.39
N ASN A 194 29.40 25.94 -2.22
CA ASN A 194 29.74 25.17 -1.02
C ASN A 194 28.56 24.37 -0.48
N TYR A 195 27.36 24.95 -0.52
CA TYR A 195 26.14 24.29 -0.07
C TYR A 195 25.78 23.08 -0.95
N LEU A 196 25.82 23.25 -2.28
CA LEU A 196 25.59 22.16 -3.24
C LEU A 196 26.58 21.00 -3.11
N LYS A 197 27.83 21.26 -2.71
CA LYS A 197 28.84 20.22 -2.42
C LYS A 197 28.54 19.41 -1.16
N ARG A 198 27.84 20.00 -0.19
CA ARG A 198 27.50 19.37 1.10
C ARG A 198 26.22 18.55 1.02
N ILE A 199 25.31 18.93 0.13
CA ILE A 199 24.06 18.18 -0.06
C ILE A 199 24.32 16.89 -0.83
N SER A 200 23.94 15.76 -0.24
CA SER A 200 23.89 14.48 -0.92
C SER A 200 22.57 14.34 -1.69
N PHE A 201 22.56 14.77 -2.95
CA PHE A 201 21.46 14.45 -3.86
C PHE A 201 21.36 12.94 -4.17
N ALA A 202 22.41 12.17 -3.89
CA ALA A 202 22.40 10.71 -4.02
C ALA A 202 21.41 10.06 -3.03
N GLU A 203 21.29 10.62 -1.82
CA GLU A 203 20.37 10.15 -0.77
C GLU A 203 19.00 10.82 -0.84
N TYR A 204 18.86 11.87 -1.65
CA TYR A 204 17.60 12.58 -1.80
C TYR A 204 16.52 11.66 -2.34
N ASN A 205 15.56 11.31 -1.49
CA ASN A 205 14.42 10.53 -1.91
C ASN A 205 13.13 10.95 -1.19
N ARG A 206 12.14 11.38 -1.98
CA ARG A 206 10.79 11.69 -1.48
C ARG A 206 9.85 10.47 -1.53
N TYR A 207 10.09 9.53 -2.45
CA TYR A 207 9.21 8.39 -2.70
C TYR A 207 10.02 7.13 -3.05
N ALA A 208 9.53 5.94 -2.71
CA ALA A 208 10.19 4.70 -3.14
C ALA A 208 10.39 4.68 -4.68
N GLN A 209 11.60 4.35 -5.14
CA GLN A 209 11.95 4.38 -6.56
C GLN A 209 12.00 2.97 -7.16
N VAL A 210 11.46 2.81 -8.36
CA VAL A 210 11.55 1.56 -9.13
C VAL A 210 12.96 1.41 -9.70
N GLN A 211 13.61 0.29 -9.37
CA GLN A 211 15.00 0.03 -9.77
C GLN A 211 15.14 -0.67 -11.13
N HIS A 212 14.07 -1.28 -11.64
CA HIS A 212 14.06 -2.06 -12.88
C HIS A 212 12.82 -1.75 -13.73
N SER A 213 13.02 -1.46 -15.01
CA SER A 213 11.95 -1.27 -15.99
C SER A 213 12.33 -1.91 -17.31
N PRO A 214 11.58 -2.94 -17.78
CA PRO A 214 11.85 -3.58 -19.07
C PRO A 214 11.81 -2.61 -20.25
N ALA A 215 11.02 -1.53 -20.15
CA ALA A 215 10.97 -0.49 -21.16
C ALA A 215 12.31 0.26 -21.24
N MET A 216 12.85 0.64 -20.08
CA MET A 216 14.15 1.30 -19.99
C MET A 216 15.28 0.37 -20.44
N ASP A 217 15.24 -0.91 -20.04
CA ASP A 217 16.24 -1.90 -20.44
C ASP A 217 16.31 -2.05 -21.97
N ARG A 218 15.18 -1.97 -22.68
CA ARG A 218 15.15 -1.96 -24.16
C ARG A 218 15.78 -0.70 -24.74
N ILE A 219 15.49 0.47 -24.19
CA ILE A 219 16.09 1.75 -24.66
C ILE A 219 17.61 1.70 -24.48
N LEU A 220 18.07 1.24 -23.31
CA LEU A 220 19.50 1.12 -23.00
C LEU A 220 20.22 0.08 -23.87
N CYS A 221 19.50 -0.87 -24.45
CA CYS A 221 20.04 -1.88 -25.36
C CYS A 221 19.92 -1.48 -26.84
N ASP A 222 19.31 -0.34 -27.19
CA ASP A 222 19.25 0.14 -28.57
C ASP A 222 20.64 0.66 -28.99
N PRO A 223 21.31 0.01 -29.97
CA PRO A 223 22.65 0.43 -30.39
C PRO A 223 22.69 1.85 -30.98
N TYR A 224 21.55 2.42 -31.35
CA TYR A 224 21.45 3.78 -31.90
C TYR A 224 21.02 4.83 -30.86
N ASP A 225 20.81 4.46 -29.58
CA ASP A 225 20.48 5.40 -28.49
C ASP A 225 21.54 6.50 -28.35
N SER A 226 22.83 6.11 -28.43
CA SER A 226 23.96 7.03 -28.28
C SER A 226 24.07 8.12 -29.36
N LEU A 227 23.36 8.00 -30.47
CA LEU A 227 23.41 8.94 -31.61
C LEU A 227 22.24 9.94 -31.61
N ARG A 228 21.31 9.84 -30.66
CA ARG A 228 20.11 10.65 -30.59
C ARG A 228 20.14 11.53 -29.34
N PRO A 229 19.61 12.77 -29.38
CA PRO A 229 19.41 13.54 -28.16
C PRO A 229 18.49 12.80 -27.19
N ARG A 230 18.91 12.63 -25.94
CA ARG A 230 18.19 11.92 -24.88
C ARG A 230 17.63 12.93 -23.88
N ILE A 231 16.32 12.94 -23.75
CA ILE A 231 15.60 13.87 -22.89
C ILE A 231 14.85 13.09 -21.83
N VAL A 232 14.93 13.53 -20.59
CA VAL A 232 14.02 13.06 -19.54
C VAL A 232 13.08 14.18 -19.17
N PHE A 233 11.79 13.90 -19.24
CA PHE A 233 10.73 14.81 -18.84
C PHE A 233 10.25 14.45 -17.43
N LEU A 234 10.40 15.38 -16.49
CA LEU A 234 10.04 15.22 -15.08
C LEU A 234 8.83 16.12 -14.74
N PRO A 235 7.59 15.60 -14.75
CA PRO A 235 6.41 16.36 -14.35
C PRO A 235 6.34 16.54 -12.82
N PRO A 236 5.73 17.62 -12.31
CA PRO A 236 5.31 17.68 -10.92
C PRO A 236 3.92 17.02 -10.74
N ASP A 237 3.25 17.26 -9.61
CA ASP A 237 1.88 16.78 -9.40
C ASP A 237 0.83 17.72 -10.02
N ASP A 238 0.49 17.50 -11.29
CA ASP A 238 -0.57 18.23 -12.00
C ASP A 238 -1.88 18.33 -11.21
N GLY A 239 -2.20 17.32 -10.40
CA GLY A 239 -3.46 17.24 -9.67
C GLY A 239 -3.57 18.22 -8.51
N SER A 240 -2.45 18.55 -7.86
CA SER A 240 -2.42 19.39 -6.65
C SER A 240 -1.76 20.76 -6.86
N LEU A 241 -1.16 21.01 -8.02
CA LEU A 241 -0.42 22.25 -8.32
C LEU A 241 -1.17 23.22 -9.23
N GLY A 242 -2.51 23.18 -9.20
CA GLY A 242 -3.34 24.19 -9.84
C GLY A 242 -3.38 24.15 -11.37
N PHE A 243 -3.03 23.04 -12.01
CA PHE A 243 -3.06 22.91 -13.48
C PHE A 243 -4.48 22.75 -14.04
N VAL A 244 -5.48 22.77 -13.18
CA VAL A 244 -6.90 22.64 -13.52
C VAL A 244 -7.67 23.79 -12.83
N PRO A 245 -8.65 24.42 -13.49
CA PRO A 245 -9.05 24.22 -14.89
C PRO A 245 -8.12 24.91 -15.89
N ALA A 246 -8.04 24.37 -17.11
CA ALA A 246 -7.09 24.82 -18.15
C ALA A 246 -7.29 26.30 -18.55
N GLU A 247 -8.52 26.79 -18.53
CA GLU A 247 -8.83 28.16 -18.93
C GLU A 247 -8.56 29.21 -17.84
N HIS A 248 -8.35 28.77 -16.59
CA HIS A 248 -8.25 29.67 -15.45
C HIS A 248 -6.92 30.43 -15.41
N GLY A 249 -6.97 31.70 -14.98
CA GLY A 249 -5.79 32.58 -14.92
C GLY A 249 -4.66 32.03 -14.05
N ASP A 250 -4.96 31.43 -12.89
CA ASP A 250 -3.97 30.75 -12.04
C ASP A 250 -3.12 29.76 -12.83
N ARG A 251 -3.78 28.90 -13.61
CA ARG A 251 -3.10 27.87 -14.38
C ARG A 251 -2.14 28.49 -15.40
N LYS A 252 -2.55 29.58 -16.05
CA LYS A 252 -1.75 30.29 -17.05
C LYS A 252 -0.51 30.99 -16.47
N LYS A 253 -0.49 31.28 -15.17
CA LYS A 253 0.71 31.80 -14.48
C LYS A 253 1.84 30.77 -14.48
N THR A 254 1.50 29.50 -14.27
CA THR A 254 2.49 28.41 -14.27
C THR A 254 2.71 27.84 -15.68
N LEU A 255 1.65 27.55 -16.41
CA LEU A 255 1.72 26.97 -17.75
C LEU A 255 1.03 27.89 -18.74
N PRO A 256 1.73 28.82 -19.38
CA PRO A 256 1.10 29.72 -20.34
C PRO A 256 0.78 29.04 -21.68
N GLY A 257 1.68 28.19 -22.21
CA GLY A 257 1.58 27.67 -23.58
C GLY A 257 1.17 26.21 -23.76
N PHE A 258 1.24 25.38 -22.72
CA PHE A 258 0.91 23.95 -22.81
C PHE A 258 -0.50 23.69 -22.30
N ARG A 259 -1.01 22.45 -22.25
CA ARG A 259 -2.26 22.10 -21.54
C ARG A 259 -2.00 21.48 -20.17
N ASP A 260 -1.05 20.56 -20.09
CA ASP A 260 -0.66 19.81 -18.90
C ASP A 260 0.79 19.32 -19.09
N SER A 261 1.35 18.62 -18.10
CA SER A 261 2.75 18.16 -18.20
C SER A 261 2.98 17.12 -19.30
N LEU A 262 1.97 16.30 -19.60
CA LEU A 262 2.07 15.29 -20.65
C LEU A 262 2.03 15.95 -22.03
N ASP A 263 1.17 16.95 -22.22
CA ASP A 263 1.13 17.76 -23.42
C ASP A 263 2.47 18.47 -23.65
N ALA A 264 3.05 19.11 -22.62
CA ALA A 264 4.39 19.69 -22.71
C ALA A 264 5.45 18.66 -23.15
N ALA A 265 5.43 17.45 -22.58
CA ALA A 265 6.35 16.37 -22.97
C ALA A 265 6.16 15.92 -24.43
N VAL A 266 4.92 15.85 -24.92
CA VAL A 266 4.60 15.53 -26.31
C VAL A 266 5.09 16.63 -27.26
N GLN A 267 4.96 17.90 -26.89
CA GLN A 267 5.47 18.99 -27.72
C GLN A 267 7.00 19.02 -27.73
N VAL A 268 7.65 18.81 -26.58
CA VAL A 268 9.11 18.64 -26.49
C VAL A 268 9.56 17.50 -27.39
N SER A 269 8.90 16.33 -27.35
CA SER A 269 9.32 15.18 -28.15
C SER A 269 9.19 15.43 -29.66
N LYS A 270 8.27 16.29 -30.10
CA LYS A 270 8.13 16.69 -31.51
C LYS A 270 9.15 17.72 -31.96
N ALA A 271 9.68 18.52 -31.02
CA ALA A 271 10.66 19.56 -31.34
C ALA A 271 12.07 19.02 -31.59
N HIS A 272 12.32 17.72 -31.37
CA HIS A 272 13.60 17.07 -31.61
C HIS A 272 13.46 15.70 -32.28
N GLY A 273 14.49 15.26 -32.98
CA GLY A 273 14.56 13.92 -33.59
C GLY A 273 15.11 12.82 -32.66
N GLY A 274 15.19 13.08 -31.35
CA GLY A 274 15.80 12.19 -30.37
C GLY A 274 14.79 11.37 -29.57
N ILE A 275 15.19 10.82 -28.42
CA ILE A 275 14.34 10.02 -27.50
C ILE A 275 13.94 10.87 -26.29
N THR A 276 12.65 10.93 -25.98
CA THR A 276 12.14 11.52 -24.73
C THR A 276 11.57 10.44 -23.82
N VAL A 277 11.96 10.43 -22.55
CA VAL A 277 11.39 9.58 -21.50
C VAL A 277 10.60 10.45 -20.53
N PHE A 278 9.28 10.30 -20.52
CA PHE A 278 8.39 10.88 -19.51
C PHE A 278 8.34 9.98 -18.27
N LYS A 279 8.86 10.46 -17.15
CA LYS A 279 8.80 9.75 -15.87
C LYS A 279 7.56 10.20 -15.09
N PRO A 280 6.46 9.44 -15.05
CA PRO A 280 5.24 9.88 -14.39
C PRO A 280 5.45 10.13 -12.88
N HIS A 281 4.89 11.22 -12.36
CA HIS A 281 4.75 11.40 -10.91
C HIS A 281 3.77 10.32 -10.36
N PRO A 282 3.88 9.86 -9.09
CA PRO A 282 2.96 8.86 -8.53
C PRO A 282 1.46 9.17 -8.72
N SER A 283 1.08 10.45 -8.77
CA SER A 283 -0.31 10.86 -9.05
C SER A 283 -0.79 10.56 -10.48
N PHE A 284 0.12 10.28 -11.42
CA PHE A 284 -0.19 9.83 -12.77
C PHE A 284 -0.40 8.32 -12.86
N LEU A 285 -0.01 7.51 -11.86
CA LEU A 285 -0.14 6.04 -11.91
C LEU A 285 -1.59 5.56 -12.04
N GLU A 286 -2.56 6.38 -11.66
CA GLU A 286 -3.98 6.10 -11.87
C GLU A 286 -4.45 6.38 -13.30
N ARG A 287 -3.71 7.20 -14.05
CA ARG A 287 -3.94 7.41 -15.47
C ARG A 287 -3.39 6.18 -16.18
N ASN A 288 -4.23 5.52 -16.96
CA ASN A 288 -3.80 4.42 -17.82
C ASN A 288 -3.07 4.98 -19.05
N LEU A 289 -1.85 5.49 -18.84
CA LEU A 289 -0.99 6.01 -19.90
C LEU A 289 -0.39 4.83 -20.68
N PRO A 290 -0.33 4.92 -22.03
CA PRO A 290 0.41 3.93 -22.81
C PRO A 290 1.91 4.05 -22.55
N GLU A 291 2.64 2.95 -22.73
CA GLU A 291 4.10 2.88 -22.56
C GLU A 291 4.86 3.73 -23.59
N GLU A 292 4.25 3.97 -24.75
CA GLU A 292 4.77 4.76 -25.86
C GLU A 292 3.68 5.72 -26.39
N LEU A 293 4.08 6.95 -26.71
CA LEU A 293 3.21 8.02 -27.23
C LEU A 293 3.84 8.66 -28.48
N GLY A 294 3.48 8.15 -29.65
CA GLY A 294 4.15 8.53 -30.90
C GLY A 294 5.48 7.80 -31.07
N ASP A 295 6.35 8.31 -31.94
CA ASP A 295 7.53 7.54 -32.40
C ASP A 295 8.73 7.62 -31.45
N ASN A 296 8.74 8.57 -30.51
CA ASN A 296 9.94 8.87 -29.72
C ASN A 296 9.70 9.32 -28.27
N LEU A 297 8.48 9.19 -27.75
CA LEU A 297 8.15 9.49 -26.35
C LEU A 297 7.75 8.20 -25.61
N PHE A 298 8.49 7.88 -24.56
CA PHE A 298 8.30 6.69 -23.73
C PHE A 298 7.83 7.09 -22.33
N VAL A 299 6.79 6.45 -21.81
CA VAL A 299 6.29 6.67 -20.45
C VAL A 299 6.84 5.58 -19.55
N ILE A 300 7.82 5.93 -18.70
CA ILE A 300 8.60 4.95 -17.95
C ILE A 300 8.70 5.33 -16.47
N ASP A 301 8.22 4.44 -15.59
CA ASP A 301 8.52 4.53 -14.17
C ASP A 301 9.86 3.83 -13.86
N TYR A 302 10.88 4.64 -13.56
CA TYR A 302 12.24 4.20 -13.29
C TYR A 302 12.94 5.21 -12.36
N ASP A 303 14.02 4.83 -11.68
CA ASP A 303 14.76 5.73 -10.77
C ASP A 303 15.14 7.05 -11.45
N PHE A 304 14.70 8.18 -10.90
CA PHE A 304 14.93 9.49 -11.54
C PHE A 304 16.42 9.83 -11.60
N ARG A 305 17.25 9.33 -10.67
CA ARG A 305 18.69 9.63 -10.64
C ARG A 305 19.38 9.02 -11.85
N LYS A 306 19.05 7.76 -12.15
CA LYS A 306 19.55 7.04 -13.33
C LYS A 306 19.04 7.67 -14.62
N LEU A 307 17.80 8.14 -14.64
CA LEU A 307 17.25 8.86 -15.78
C LEU A 307 17.97 10.20 -16.02
N ILE A 308 18.18 11.01 -14.97
CA ILE A 308 18.92 12.28 -15.07
C ILE A 308 20.35 12.02 -15.55
N GLU A 309 21.02 10.98 -15.03
CA GLU A 309 22.36 10.58 -15.45
C GLU A 309 22.41 10.18 -16.93
N TRP A 310 21.43 9.40 -17.39
CA TRP A 310 21.30 8.97 -18.79
C TRP A 310 20.99 10.13 -19.75
N ALA A 311 20.19 11.12 -19.34
CA ALA A 311 19.75 12.20 -20.19
C ALA A 311 20.88 13.16 -20.60
N ASP A 312 20.77 13.73 -21.80
CA ASP A 312 21.62 14.86 -22.24
C ASP A 312 21.15 16.16 -21.57
N PHE A 313 19.83 16.33 -21.43
CA PHE A 313 19.21 17.36 -20.61
C PHE A 313 17.85 16.93 -20.06
N VAL A 314 17.36 17.65 -19.05
CA VAL A 314 16.09 17.40 -18.38
C VAL A 314 15.07 18.47 -18.74
N ALA A 315 13.86 18.07 -19.12
CA ALA A 315 12.74 18.98 -19.33
C ALA A 315 11.72 18.85 -18.19
N THR A 316 11.05 19.95 -17.83
CA THR A 316 10.07 19.93 -16.74
C THR A 316 9.04 21.05 -16.84
N THR A 317 7.92 20.84 -16.15
CA THR A 317 6.86 21.82 -15.90
C THR A 317 6.83 22.30 -14.44
N GLY A 318 8.01 22.33 -13.79
CA GLY A 318 8.17 22.81 -12.42
C GLY A 318 8.30 21.69 -11.37
N SER A 319 9.01 20.62 -11.71
CA SER A 319 9.40 19.60 -10.72
C SER A 319 10.62 20.07 -9.95
N GLY A 320 10.60 19.96 -8.62
CA GLY A 320 11.78 20.26 -7.80
C GLY A 320 13.02 19.41 -8.10
N LEU A 321 12.87 18.34 -8.90
CA LEU A 321 14.00 17.56 -9.42
C LEU A 321 14.87 18.34 -10.44
N GLU A 322 14.43 19.49 -10.92
CA GLU A 322 15.25 20.41 -11.73
C GLU A 322 16.51 20.88 -10.98
N PHE A 323 16.42 21.12 -9.67
CA PHE A 323 17.57 21.47 -8.85
C PHE A 323 18.55 20.30 -8.75
N VAL A 324 18.04 19.07 -8.71
CA VAL A 324 18.85 17.86 -8.73
C VAL A 324 19.58 17.72 -10.06
N ALA A 325 18.87 17.94 -11.18
CA ALA A 325 19.45 17.90 -12.51
C ALA A 325 20.57 18.94 -12.68
N MET A 326 20.31 20.20 -12.29
CA MET A 326 21.32 21.26 -12.31
C MET A 326 22.53 20.93 -11.43
N ALA A 327 22.32 20.41 -10.22
CA ALA A 327 23.39 19.99 -9.32
C ALA A 327 24.21 18.81 -9.87
N MET A 328 23.59 17.93 -10.66
CA MET A 328 24.25 16.83 -11.38
C MET A 328 24.92 17.28 -12.69
N GLY A 329 24.97 18.59 -12.97
CA GLY A 329 25.60 19.12 -14.17
C GLY A 329 24.83 18.82 -15.46
N LYS A 330 23.51 18.65 -15.36
CA LYS A 330 22.62 18.44 -16.50
C LYS A 330 21.87 19.74 -16.83
N PRO A 331 21.87 20.18 -18.10
CA PRO A 331 21.01 21.26 -18.57
C PRO A 331 19.54 21.01 -18.23
N VAL A 332 18.80 22.08 -17.92
CA VAL A 332 17.36 22.03 -17.63
C VAL A 332 16.60 22.92 -18.62
N LEU A 333 15.54 22.37 -19.22
CA LEU A 333 14.56 23.08 -20.03
C LEU A 333 13.25 23.23 -19.27
N LEU A 334 12.81 24.48 -19.07
CA LEU A 334 11.54 24.82 -18.43
C LEU A 334 10.45 24.99 -19.48
N ASN A 335 9.37 24.24 -19.30
CA ASN A 335 8.11 24.37 -20.04
C ASN A 335 7.00 24.97 -19.16
N ALA A 336 7.36 25.51 -18.01
CA ALA A 336 6.49 26.22 -17.10
C ALA A 336 7.25 27.39 -16.47
N SER A 337 6.52 28.39 -16.00
CA SER A 337 7.06 29.42 -15.12
C SER A 337 7.15 28.84 -13.71
N ASP A 338 8.36 28.83 -13.16
CA ASP A 338 8.66 28.46 -11.78
C ASP A 338 9.75 29.37 -11.21
N ILE A 339 10.33 29.01 -10.06
CA ILE A 339 11.32 29.82 -9.36
C ILE A 339 12.64 29.98 -10.12
N LEU A 340 12.96 29.14 -11.11
CA LEU A 340 14.13 29.28 -11.97
C LEU A 340 13.87 30.16 -13.20
N ALA A 341 12.61 30.32 -13.62
CA ALA A 341 12.24 31.11 -14.77
C ALA A 341 12.67 32.59 -14.65
N GLY A 342 13.11 33.17 -15.77
CA GLY A 342 13.53 34.57 -15.92
C GLY A 342 14.94 34.88 -15.43
N LYS A 343 15.71 33.88 -14.95
CA LYS A 343 17.03 34.12 -14.30
C LYS A 343 18.23 33.83 -15.19
N GLY A 344 18.00 33.33 -16.41
CA GLY A 344 19.10 32.86 -17.26
C GLY A 344 19.84 31.65 -16.66
N ILE A 345 19.15 30.85 -15.84
CA ILE A 345 19.66 29.62 -15.23
C ILE A 345 19.29 28.44 -16.15
N ALA A 346 18.00 28.21 -16.34
CA ALA A 346 17.50 27.17 -17.22
C ALA A 346 17.24 27.70 -18.64
N TYR A 347 17.17 26.79 -19.61
CA TYR A 347 16.61 27.11 -20.93
C TYR A 347 15.09 27.20 -20.78
N GLU A 348 14.44 28.11 -21.50
CA GLU A 348 13.01 28.40 -21.28
C GLU A 348 12.27 28.29 -22.61
N ALA A 349 11.22 27.48 -22.64
CA ALA A 349 10.25 27.39 -23.72
C ALA A 349 8.86 27.29 -23.10
N LEU A 350 8.33 28.44 -22.69
CA LEU A 350 7.02 28.57 -22.05
C LEU A 350 5.87 28.45 -23.08
N LEU A 351 6.17 28.68 -24.36
CA LEU A 351 5.27 28.52 -25.49
C LEU A 351 5.81 27.47 -26.48
N PRO A 352 4.94 26.70 -27.17
CA PRO A 352 5.37 25.66 -28.11
C PRO A 352 6.32 26.16 -29.22
N GLU A 353 6.12 27.36 -29.73
CA GLU A 353 6.93 27.98 -30.78
C GLU A 353 8.39 28.27 -30.34
N GLN A 354 8.66 28.29 -29.04
CA GLN A 354 9.99 28.50 -28.48
C GLN A 354 10.79 27.20 -28.35
N LEU A 355 10.12 26.04 -28.43
CA LEU A 355 10.74 24.73 -28.20
C LEU A 355 11.91 24.43 -29.14
N PRO A 356 11.85 24.69 -30.47
CA PRO A 356 12.95 24.31 -31.36
C PRO A 356 14.30 24.93 -30.97
N ASP A 357 14.35 26.24 -30.69
CA ASP A 357 15.59 26.91 -30.27
C ASP A 357 15.99 26.53 -28.85
N ALA A 358 15.05 26.43 -27.91
CA ALA A 358 15.37 26.08 -26.53
C ALA A 358 15.91 24.65 -26.40
N VAL A 359 15.38 23.70 -27.17
CA VAL A 359 15.87 22.32 -27.23
C VAL A 359 17.25 22.25 -27.89
N ASP A 360 17.47 22.96 -28.99
CA ASP A 360 18.80 23.07 -29.61
C ASP A 360 19.83 23.66 -28.63
N ALA A 361 19.49 24.76 -27.96
CA ALA A 361 20.35 25.40 -26.98
C ALA A 361 20.68 24.48 -25.80
N ALA A 362 19.71 23.72 -25.30
CA ALA A 362 19.92 22.74 -24.23
C ALA A 362 20.80 21.56 -24.68
N CYS A 363 20.59 21.03 -25.89
CA CYS A 363 21.40 19.96 -26.48
C CYS A 363 22.86 20.39 -26.67
N THR A 364 23.05 21.59 -27.20
CA THR A 364 24.37 22.17 -27.52
C THR A 364 25.05 22.81 -26.31
N ARG A 365 24.38 22.87 -25.16
CA ARG A 365 24.87 23.48 -23.91
C ARG A 365 25.25 24.95 -24.10
N ARG A 366 24.45 25.70 -24.86
CA ARG A 366 24.67 27.12 -25.15
C ARG A 366 24.72 27.94 -23.85
N ASP A 367 25.85 28.60 -23.61
CA ASP A 367 26.13 29.42 -22.41
C ASP A 367 26.07 28.65 -21.07
N TRP A 368 26.34 27.34 -21.10
CA TRP A 368 26.17 26.46 -19.94
C TRP A 368 26.99 26.88 -18.71
N GLU A 369 28.24 27.32 -18.88
CA GLU A 369 29.08 27.74 -17.76
C GLU A 369 28.50 28.96 -17.02
N GLU A 370 28.00 29.94 -17.77
CA GLU A 370 27.37 31.13 -17.19
C GLU A 370 26.07 30.78 -16.46
N ARG A 371 25.28 29.85 -17.02
CA ARG A 371 24.08 29.30 -16.38
C ARG A 371 24.39 28.59 -15.06
N CYS A 372 25.46 27.81 -14.99
CA CYS A 372 25.93 27.18 -13.76
C CYS A 372 26.33 28.22 -12.70
N VAL A 373 26.99 29.30 -13.11
CA VAL A 373 27.36 30.40 -12.19
C VAL A 373 26.10 31.06 -11.61
N ARG A 374 25.13 31.42 -12.45
CA ARG A 374 23.86 32.00 -12.00
C ARG A 374 23.06 31.05 -11.12
N PHE A 375 23.12 29.74 -11.38
CA PHE A 375 22.52 28.73 -10.53
C PHE A 375 23.13 28.74 -9.12
N GLN A 376 24.46 28.79 -9.02
CA GLN A 376 25.16 28.87 -7.75
C GLN A 376 24.83 30.15 -6.99
N GLU A 377 24.81 31.31 -7.68
CA GLU A 377 24.39 32.59 -7.10
C GLU A 377 22.97 32.50 -6.54
N PHE A 378 22.03 31.95 -7.31
CA PHE A 378 20.65 31.80 -6.87
C PHE A 378 20.51 30.81 -5.72
N CYS A 379 21.24 29.70 -5.73
CA CYS A 379 21.27 28.76 -4.60
C CYS A 379 21.79 29.43 -3.32
N GLY A 380 22.85 30.26 -3.44
CA GLY A 380 23.37 31.07 -2.33
C GLY A 380 22.35 32.05 -1.78
N TYR A 381 21.63 32.76 -2.65
CA TYR A 381 20.52 33.63 -2.27
C TYR A 381 19.41 32.85 -1.55
N LEU A 382 19.00 31.71 -2.10
CA LEU A 382 17.96 30.89 -1.50
C LEU A 382 18.33 30.48 -0.08
N VAL A 383 19.54 29.94 0.12
CA VAL A 383 19.94 29.50 1.47
C VAL A 383 20.20 30.67 2.41
N ALA A 384 20.73 31.81 1.96
CA ALA A 384 20.99 32.94 2.85
C ALA A 384 19.71 33.68 3.28
N ASP A 385 18.81 33.92 2.33
CA ASP A 385 17.78 34.95 2.49
C ASP A 385 16.34 34.42 2.38
N PHE A 386 16.11 33.23 1.84
CA PHE A 386 14.77 32.75 1.51
C PHE A 386 14.35 31.49 2.27
N LEU A 387 15.24 30.50 2.35
CA LEU A 387 14.96 29.19 2.92
C LEU A 387 15.14 29.17 4.44
N VAL A 388 14.28 28.39 5.08
CA VAL A 388 14.30 28.12 6.52
C VAL A 388 14.71 26.68 6.75
N SER A 389 15.74 26.44 7.57
CA SER A 389 16.22 25.08 7.86
C SER A 389 15.46 24.42 9.00
N THR A 390 15.44 23.09 8.97
CA THR A 390 15.28 22.29 10.19
C THR A 390 16.60 22.31 10.99
N SER A 391 16.61 21.75 12.20
CA SER A 391 17.82 21.60 13.01
C SER A 391 18.96 20.82 12.32
N ASP A 392 18.62 20.04 11.29
CA ASP A 392 19.52 19.07 10.68
C ASP A 392 20.09 19.56 9.34
N ALA A 393 19.59 20.69 8.81
CA ALA A 393 20.04 21.22 7.53
C ALA A 393 21.40 21.93 7.67
N PRO A 394 22.26 21.90 6.64
CA PRO A 394 23.52 22.65 6.67
C PRO A 394 23.27 24.16 6.80
N GLU A 395 24.09 24.85 7.60
CA GLU A 395 24.17 26.32 7.57
C GLU A 395 24.49 26.79 6.14
N PRO A 396 23.95 27.95 5.68
CA PRO A 396 23.54 29.12 6.47
C PRO A 396 22.05 29.51 6.41
N CYS A 397 21.14 28.54 6.29
CA CYS A 397 19.69 28.80 6.24
C CYS A 397 19.13 29.62 7.41
N LEU A 398 18.01 30.32 7.15
CA LEU A 398 17.30 31.04 8.20
C LEU A 398 16.78 30.06 9.25
N THR A 399 16.83 30.48 10.51
CA THR A 399 16.16 29.74 11.58
C THR A 399 14.66 30.06 11.58
N PRO A 400 13.80 29.17 12.13
CA PRO A 400 12.38 29.48 12.33
C PRO A 400 12.16 30.78 13.12
N GLU A 401 13.02 31.08 14.09
CA GLU A 401 12.96 32.33 14.87
C GLU A 401 13.25 33.57 14.02
N ALA A 402 14.28 33.53 13.17
CA ALA A 402 14.60 34.62 12.25
C ALA A 402 13.45 34.86 11.25
N MET A 403 12.87 33.79 10.71
CA MET A 403 11.73 33.88 9.80
C MET A 403 10.49 34.49 10.49
N VAL A 404 10.15 34.04 11.70
CA VAL A 404 9.01 34.59 12.45
C VAL A 404 9.20 36.07 12.76
N ASN A 405 10.41 36.51 13.12
CA ASN A 405 10.70 37.92 13.34
C ASN A 405 10.40 38.75 12.08
N ARG A 406 10.87 38.29 10.90
CA ARG A 406 10.58 38.93 9.62
C ARG A 406 9.08 38.99 9.32
N LEU A 407 8.35 37.91 9.60
CA LEU A 407 6.89 37.87 9.40
C LEU A 407 6.16 38.84 10.31
N CYS A 408 6.50 38.87 11.61
CA CYS A 408 5.90 39.80 12.56
C CYS A 408 6.15 41.26 12.19
N GLU A 409 7.36 41.60 11.72
CA GLU A 409 7.69 42.95 11.25
C GLU A 409 6.93 43.32 9.98
N THR A 410 6.95 42.44 8.98
CA THR A 410 6.33 42.66 7.65
C THR A 410 4.82 42.84 7.76
N TYR A 411 4.15 41.98 8.53
CA TYR A 411 2.69 42.00 8.69
C TYR A 411 2.23 42.78 9.92
N ARG A 412 3.15 43.48 10.62
CA ARG A 412 2.88 44.29 11.82
C ARG A 412 2.08 43.54 12.88
N LEU A 413 2.45 42.28 13.12
CA LEU A 413 1.80 41.43 14.11
C LEU A 413 2.21 41.90 15.52
N GLY A 414 1.29 42.54 16.24
CA GLY A 414 1.52 43.12 17.56
C GLY A 414 1.01 42.23 18.70
N GLY A 415 1.91 41.76 19.58
CA GLY A 415 1.55 41.01 20.79
C GLY A 415 1.58 41.87 22.04
N THR A 416 0.42 42.26 22.58
CA THR A 416 0.30 42.85 23.93
C THR A 416 -0.27 41.83 24.93
N GLY A 417 0.58 41.01 25.54
CA GLY A 417 0.29 40.35 26.82
C GLY A 417 -0.62 39.09 26.89
N THR A 418 -0.48 38.45 28.06
CA THR A 418 -1.22 37.32 28.70
C THR A 418 -1.33 35.96 27.99
N PRO A 419 -1.16 34.84 28.74
CA PRO A 419 -1.24 33.48 28.20
C PRO A 419 -2.65 33.11 27.71
N PRO A 420 -2.76 32.17 26.75
CA PRO A 420 -4.01 31.85 26.05
C PRO A 420 -5.08 31.20 26.93
N ASP A 421 -6.35 31.54 26.68
CA ASP A 421 -7.53 30.85 27.21
C ASP A 421 -7.90 29.67 26.31
N TYR A 422 -7.43 28.48 26.68
CA TYR A 422 -7.66 27.25 25.92
C TYR A 422 -9.12 26.78 25.93
N ALA A 423 -9.98 27.29 26.83
CA ALA A 423 -11.36 26.83 26.94
C ALA A 423 -12.19 27.15 25.68
N GLU A 424 -11.98 28.34 25.10
CA GLU A 424 -12.66 28.77 23.88
C GLU A 424 -12.26 27.91 22.67
N PHE A 425 -10.96 27.62 22.53
CA PHE A 425 -10.48 26.74 21.46
C PHE A 425 -10.99 25.31 21.60
N TYR A 426 -11.04 24.76 22.82
CA TYR A 426 -11.59 23.43 23.05
C TYR A 426 -13.07 23.34 22.72
N ALA A 427 -13.86 24.37 23.04
CA ALA A 427 -15.27 24.44 22.68
C ALA A 427 -15.46 24.48 21.15
N LEU A 428 -14.64 25.28 20.45
CA LEU A 428 -14.62 25.31 18.98
C LEU A 428 -14.27 23.93 18.41
N ARG A 429 -13.15 23.33 18.85
CA ARG A 429 -12.69 22.02 18.37
C ARG A 429 -13.76 20.95 18.58
N ASP A 430 -14.32 20.87 19.78
CA ASP A 430 -15.30 19.84 20.13
C ASP A 430 -16.65 20.08 19.40
N GLY A 431 -16.95 21.31 18.99
CA GLY A 431 -18.10 21.63 18.14
C GLY A 431 -17.89 21.35 16.64
N LEU A 432 -16.66 21.46 16.12
CA LEU A 432 -16.35 21.21 14.71
C LEU A 432 -16.22 19.71 14.38
N LEU A 433 -15.68 18.93 15.31
CA LEU A 433 -15.33 17.53 15.08
C LEU A 433 -16.49 16.59 15.40
N SER A 434 -16.57 15.49 14.66
CA SER A 434 -17.46 14.39 15.01
C SER A 434 -17.11 13.79 16.39
N ASP A 435 -18.11 13.26 17.10
CA ASP A 435 -17.94 12.57 18.40
C ASP A 435 -16.85 11.49 18.35
N LYS A 436 -16.71 10.84 17.20
CA LYS A 436 -15.66 9.84 16.94
C LYS A 436 -14.26 10.42 17.10
N TRP A 437 -14.01 11.61 16.57
CA TRP A 437 -12.73 12.31 16.68
C TRP A 437 -12.51 12.93 18.05
N VAL A 438 -13.53 13.57 18.62
CA VAL A 438 -13.48 14.13 19.98
C VAL A 438 -13.09 13.05 20.99
N ASN A 439 -13.74 11.88 20.94
CA ASN A 439 -13.42 10.76 21.83
C ASN A 439 -12.00 10.21 21.61
N LYS A 440 -11.51 10.18 20.37
CA LYS A 440 -10.15 9.70 20.05
C LYS A 440 -9.05 10.65 20.55
N LEU A 441 -9.25 11.96 20.39
CA LEU A 441 -8.34 12.98 20.90
C LEU A 441 -8.31 12.98 22.42
N ARG A 442 -9.47 12.84 23.08
CA ARG A 442 -9.57 12.73 24.55
C ARG A 442 -8.90 11.47 25.10
N GLN A 443 -8.82 10.39 24.32
CA GLN A 443 -8.20 9.12 24.73
C GLN A 443 -6.66 9.10 24.58
N GLY A 444 -6.04 10.18 24.07
CA GLY A 444 -4.59 10.22 23.87
C GLY A 444 -4.07 9.17 22.88
N THR A 445 -4.96 8.56 22.09
CA THR A 445 -4.58 7.54 21.11
C THR A 445 -3.69 8.17 20.06
N ALA A 446 -2.45 7.69 19.89
CA ALA A 446 -1.56 8.14 18.83
C ALA A 446 -2.29 8.03 17.48
N ILE A 447 -2.45 9.18 16.80
CA ILE A 447 -3.20 9.29 15.54
C ILE A 447 -2.56 8.42 14.44
N SER A 448 -1.27 8.09 14.57
CA SER A 448 -0.51 7.15 13.74
C SER A 448 -1.17 5.78 13.61
N ALA A 449 -1.89 5.29 14.63
CA ALA A 449 -2.61 4.01 14.57
C ALA A 449 -3.89 4.04 13.71
N ILE A 450 -4.37 5.23 13.32
CA ILE A 450 -5.65 5.42 12.61
C ILE A 450 -5.46 5.66 11.11
N VAL A 451 -4.26 6.07 10.67
CA VAL A 451 -3.93 6.36 9.27
C VAL A 451 -2.82 5.46 8.70
N SER A 452 -2.31 4.51 9.49
CA SER A 452 -1.39 3.45 9.06
C SER A 452 -2.04 2.40 8.14
N ASP A 453 -2.53 2.86 6.98
CA ASP A 453 -2.31 2.14 5.72
C ASP A 453 -0.96 2.58 5.08
N GLY A 454 -0.25 3.57 5.65
CA GLY A 454 1.10 3.98 5.23
C GLY A 454 2.06 4.04 6.42
N GLU A 455 2.94 3.06 6.52
CA GLU A 455 4.02 2.97 7.50
C GLU A 455 5.01 4.13 7.30
N GLN A 456 5.17 5.01 8.29
CA GLN A 456 6.41 5.80 8.42
C GLN A 456 7.32 5.04 9.37
N GLU A 457 8.50 4.68 8.88
CA GLU A 457 9.47 3.86 9.60
C GLU A 457 10.22 4.70 10.64
N GLN A 458 9.96 4.45 11.94
CA GLN A 458 10.92 4.77 13.00
C GLN A 458 12.27 4.11 12.64
N PRO A 459 13.40 4.84 12.66
CA PRO A 459 14.71 4.28 12.35
C PRO A 459 15.07 3.18 13.36
N TRP A 460 15.78 2.16 12.89
CA TRP A 460 16.23 1.03 13.70
C TRP A 460 17.53 1.38 14.42
N ASP A 461 17.65 1.00 15.68
CA ASP A 461 18.85 1.21 16.48
C ASP A 461 19.98 0.23 16.09
N ASN A 462 21.22 0.60 16.41
CA ASN A 462 22.41 -0.18 16.06
C ASN A 462 22.61 -1.36 17.03
N PRO A 463 22.63 -2.62 16.55
CA PRO A 463 22.93 -3.80 17.38
C PRO A 463 24.26 -3.73 18.14
N GLY A 464 25.27 -3.07 17.59
CA GLY A 464 26.62 -3.00 18.15
C GLY A 464 26.67 -2.21 19.46
N GLU A 465 25.96 -1.08 19.52
CA GLU A 465 25.89 -0.22 20.70
C GLU A 465 25.26 -0.94 21.90
N LEU A 466 24.17 -1.67 21.65
CA LEU A 466 23.53 -2.50 22.67
C LEU A 466 24.50 -3.56 23.21
N ALA A 467 25.21 -4.26 22.32
CA ALA A 467 26.14 -5.32 22.72
C ALA A 467 27.29 -4.79 23.59
N GLU A 468 27.85 -3.63 23.24
CA GLU A 468 28.88 -2.95 24.04
C GLU A 468 28.36 -2.51 25.41
N GLY A 469 27.19 -1.84 25.46
CA GLY A 469 26.60 -1.40 26.71
C GLY A 469 26.29 -2.55 27.68
N ILE A 470 25.89 -3.73 27.16
CA ILE A 470 25.69 -4.93 27.96
C ILE A 470 27.02 -5.44 28.54
N ARG A 471 28.09 -5.49 27.74
CA ARG A 471 29.42 -5.96 28.20
C ARG A 471 30.00 -5.04 29.27
N GLU A 472 29.82 -3.75 29.11
CA GLU A 472 30.27 -2.72 30.06
C GLU A 472 29.42 -2.65 31.33
N ARG A 473 28.33 -3.41 31.41
CA ARG A 473 27.36 -3.37 32.53
C ARG A 473 26.83 -1.95 32.79
N ARG A 474 26.50 -1.21 31.72
CA ARG A 474 25.86 0.11 31.84
C ARG A 474 24.50 0.05 32.55
N TRP A 475 23.87 -1.12 32.52
CA TRP A 475 22.55 -1.36 33.09
C TRP A 475 22.57 -2.50 34.11
N ASP A 476 21.94 -2.27 35.26
CA ASP A 476 21.75 -3.28 36.29
C ASP A 476 20.75 -4.37 35.87
N ARG A 477 19.87 -4.06 34.91
CA ARG A 477 18.74 -4.89 34.50
C ARG A 477 18.53 -4.84 33.00
N VAL A 478 18.24 -6.00 32.42
CA VAL A 478 17.99 -6.16 30.98
C VAL A 478 16.61 -6.76 30.78
N ILE A 479 15.74 -6.07 30.04
CA ILE A 479 14.40 -6.51 29.67
C ILE A 479 14.41 -6.78 28.17
N LEU A 480 14.05 -8.00 27.79
CA LEU A 480 14.10 -8.46 26.40
C LEU A 480 12.71 -8.87 25.94
N ASP A 481 12.28 -8.37 24.79
CA ASP A 481 11.21 -9.06 24.07
C ASP A 481 11.69 -10.45 23.63
N PHE A 482 10.78 -11.42 23.63
CA PHE A 482 11.15 -12.79 23.32
C PHE A 482 11.23 -13.06 21.81
N ASP A 483 10.09 -12.88 21.14
CA ASP A 483 9.92 -13.25 19.74
C ASP A 483 10.67 -12.25 18.87
N HIS A 484 11.39 -12.73 17.86
CA HIS A 484 12.22 -11.94 16.94
C HIS A 484 13.35 -11.08 17.55
N THR A 485 13.41 -10.94 18.88
CA THR A 485 14.47 -10.24 19.60
C THR A 485 15.45 -11.22 20.28
N LEU A 486 15.07 -11.86 21.40
CA LEU A 486 15.94 -12.86 22.06
C LEU A 486 16.00 -14.17 21.25
N TYR A 487 14.88 -14.56 20.67
CA TYR A 487 14.73 -15.71 19.79
C TYR A 487 14.44 -15.18 18.39
N LEU A 488 15.33 -15.41 17.41
CA LEU A 488 15.21 -15.00 16.00
C LEU A 488 14.16 -15.86 15.25
N GLY A 489 12.97 -15.92 15.82
CA GLY A 489 11.89 -16.85 15.57
C GLY A 489 10.60 -16.32 16.18
N ASN A 490 9.48 -16.78 15.64
CA ASN A 490 8.19 -16.60 16.30
C ASN A 490 7.84 -17.89 17.05
N SER A 491 7.81 -17.84 18.37
CA SER A 491 7.56 -18.98 19.25
C SER A 491 6.22 -19.64 19.00
N THR A 492 5.18 -18.86 18.69
CA THR A 492 3.86 -19.38 18.33
C THR A 492 3.92 -20.13 17.00
N GLU A 493 4.47 -19.53 15.95
CA GLU A 493 4.55 -20.16 14.64
C GLU A 493 5.45 -21.42 14.68
N ASP A 494 6.54 -21.40 15.44
CA ASP A 494 7.40 -22.57 15.61
C ASP A 494 6.70 -23.70 16.38
N PHE A 495 5.92 -23.39 17.43
CA PHE A 495 5.10 -24.37 18.14
C PHE A 495 4.06 -25.01 17.20
N LEU A 496 3.34 -24.19 16.45
CA LEU A 496 2.35 -24.66 15.48
C LEU A 496 2.99 -25.51 14.37
N SER A 497 4.20 -25.13 13.90
CA SER A 497 4.96 -25.90 12.91
C SER A 497 5.37 -27.30 13.39
N ALA A 498 5.52 -27.47 14.71
CA ALA A 498 5.89 -28.73 15.35
C ALA A 498 4.70 -29.70 15.46
N ALA A 499 3.47 -29.22 15.27
CA ALA A 499 2.28 -30.06 15.30
C ALA A 499 2.29 -31.10 14.16
N ARG A 500 1.89 -32.32 14.50
CA ARG A 500 1.83 -33.48 13.59
C ARG A 500 0.54 -34.25 13.81
N PRO A 501 -0.20 -34.67 12.77
CA PRO A 501 0.03 -34.39 11.35
C PRO A 501 -0.16 -32.89 11.03
N GLY A 502 0.77 -32.31 10.25
CA GLY A 502 0.83 -30.87 10.03
C GLY A 502 -0.40 -30.29 9.30
N PHE A 503 -1.03 -31.06 8.40
CA PHE A 503 -2.25 -30.64 7.71
C PHE A 503 -3.45 -30.48 8.65
N VAL A 504 -3.61 -31.40 9.61
CA VAL A 504 -4.71 -31.33 10.58
C VAL A 504 -4.53 -30.08 11.44
N ALA A 505 -3.31 -29.83 11.92
CA ALA A 505 -2.98 -28.62 12.66
C ALA A 505 -3.25 -27.34 11.84
N TYR A 506 -2.92 -27.34 10.55
CA TYR A 506 -3.24 -26.24 9.64
C TYR A 506 -4.76 -25.97 9.55
N LEU A 507 -5.58 -27.02 9.42
CA LEU A 507 -7.04 -26.88 9.40
C LEU A 507 -7.58 -26.33 10.73
N LEU A 508 -7.07 -26.80 11.86
CA LEU A 508 -7.43 -26.28 13.19
C LEU A 508 -7.08 -24.80 13.31
N VAL A 509 -5.91 -24.40 12.83
CA VAL A 509 -5.48 -23.00 12.82
C VAL A 509 -6.36 -22.15 11.90
N LEU A 510 -6.69 -22.61 10.69
CA LEU A 510 -7.63 -21.92 9.80
C LEU A 510 -9.01 -21.74 10.44
N PHE A 511 -9.51 -22.79 11.10
CA PHE A 511 -10.80 -22.73 11.79
C PHE A 511 -10.77 -21.76 12.97
N SER A 512 -9.68 -21.76 13.75
CA SER A 512 -9.49 -20.80 14.84
C SER A 512 -9.42 -19.35 14.33
N ASP A 513 -8.72 -19.10 13.21
CA ASP A 513 -8.66 -17.79 12.56
C ASP A 513 -10.06 -17.33 12.13
N PHE A 514 -10.87 -18.25 11.58
CA PHE A 514 -12.25 -17.96 11.21
C PHE A 514 -13.11 -17.59 12.43
N ILE A 515 -13.03 -18.34 13.53
CA ILE A 515 -13.78 -18.05 14.76
C ILE A 515 -13.38 -16.68 15.32
N VAL A 516 -12.09 -16.39 15.38
CA VAL A 516 -11.57 -15.11 15.89
C VAL A 516 -12.02 -13.94 15.01
N ALA A 517 -11.90 -14.07 13.69
CA ALA A 517 -12.34 -13.04 12.75
C ALA A 517 -13.86 -12.81 12.82
N PHE A 518 -14.65 -13.88 12.95
CA PHE A 518 -16.09 -13.81 13.11
C PHE A 518 -16.49 -13.12 14.42
N SER A 519 -15.84 -13.50 15.52
CA SER A 519 -16.08 -12.93 16.84
C SER A 519 -15.68 -11.46 16.90
N GLY A 520 -14.58 -11.09 16.23
CA GLY A 520 -14.15 -9.69 16.06
C GLY A 520 -15.15 -8.84 15.30
N ARG A 521 -15.75 -9.35 14.22
CA ARG A 521 -16.82 -8.63 13.49
C ARG A 521 -18.05 -8.35 14.34
N ARG A 522 -18.27 -9.13 15.40
CA ARG A 522 -19.34 -8.91 16.38
C ARG A 522 -18.93 -8.08 17.60
N GLY A 523 -17.68 -7.62 17.65
CA GLY A 523 -17.15 -6.86 18.78
C GLY A 523 -16.87 -7.69 20.03
N TRP A 524 -16.94 -9.02 19.97
CA TRP A 524 -16.76 -9.90 21.13
C TRP A 524 -15.29 -10.01 21.56
N CYS A 525 -14.35 -9.81 20.64
CA CYS A 525 -12.92 -9.83 20.92
C CYS A 525 -12.15 -8.91 19.97
N ARG A 526 -10.91 -8.57 20.31
CA ARG A 526 -9.96 -7.90 19.41
C ARG A 526 -9.13 -8.95 18.66
N PRO A 527 -9.33 -9.18 17.34
CA PRO A 527 -8.70 -10.27 16.62
C PRO A 527 -7.18 -10.33 16.76
N GLU A 528 -6.52 -9.18 16.75
CA GLU A 528 -5.07 -9.04 16.82
C GLU A 528 -4.52 -9.63 18.12
N ARG A 529 -5.25 -9.44 19.23
CA ARG A 529 -4.83 -9.90 20.55
C ARG A 529 -5.16 -11.37 20.80
N TRP A 530 -6.17 -11.93 20.15
CA TRP A 530 -6.71 -13.26 20.48
C TRP A 530 -6.35 -14.35 19.49
N ARG A 531 -5.91 -13.99 18.28
CA ARG A 531 -5.61 -14.94 17.20
C ARG A 531 -4.62 -16.02 17.62
N ASP A 532 -3.43 -15.64 18.06
CA ASP A 532 -2.38 -16.59 18.45
C ASP A 532 -2.78 -17.43 19.66
N TYR A 533 -3.47 -16.80 20.61
CA TYR A 533 -4.06 -17.49 21.75
C TYR A 533 -4.97 -18.64 21.32
N MET A 534 -5.93 -18.36 20.45
CA MET A 534 -6.88 -19.36 19.98
C MET A 534 -6.21 -20.47 19.15
N ARG A 535 -5.20 -20.13 18.34
CA ARG A 535 -4.44 -21.10 17.54
C ARG A 535 -3.69 -22.10 18.42
N VAL A 536 -2.92 -21.60 19.40
CA VAL A 536 -2.17 -22.45 20.32
C VAL A 536 -3.11 -23.26 21.20
N CYS A 537 -4.17 -22.66 21.75
CA CYS A 537 -5.16 -23.40 22.53
C CYS A 537 -5.84 -24.51 21.72
N ALA A 538 -6.26 -24.23 20.48
CA ALA A 538 -6.89 -25.23 19.62
C ALA A 538 -5.94 -26.42 19.35
N VAL A 539 -4.68 -26.15 19.01
CA VAL A 539 -3.69 -27.21 18.76
C VAL A 539 -3.34 -27.96 20.05
N THR A 540 -3.15 -27.28 21.17
CA THR A 540 -2.82 -27.92 22.46
C THR A 540 -3.96 -28.82 22.96
N LEU A 541 -5.22 -28.39 22.82
CA LEU A 541 -6.38 -29.15 23.27
C LEU A 541 -6.70 -30.34 22.34
N LEU A 542 -6.65 -30.14 21.03
CA LEU A 542 -7.06 -31.16 20.05
C LEU A 542 -5.90 -32.05 19.58
N MET A 543 -4.66 -31.64 19.83
CA MET A 543 -3.44 -32.38 19.46
C MET A 543 -2.42 -32.37 20.62
N PRO A 544 -2.76 -32.92 21.80
CA PRO A 544 -1.97 -32.77 23.03
C PRO A 544 -0.54 -33.34 22.94
N TRP A 545 -0.28 -34.33 22.08
CA TRP A 545 1.07 -34.83 21.79
C TRP A 545 2.01 -33.77 21.20
N THR A 546 1.48 -32.69 20.60
CA THR A 546 2.27 -31.55 20.12
C THR A 546 3.04 -30.91 21.28
N TRP A 547 2.44 -30.80 22.45
CA TRP A 547 3.11 -30.24 23.63
C TRP A 547 4.28 -31.10 24.10
N TRP A 548 4.11 -32.42 24.14
CA TRP A 548 5.16 -33.36 24.50
C TRP A 548 6.33 -33.30 23.51
N TRP A 549 6.03 -33.30 22.21
CA TRP A 549 7.03 -33.17 21.15
C TRP A 549 7.74 -31.81 21.17
N TRP A 550 7.00 -30.74 21.45
CA TRP A 550 7.55 -29.40 21.61
C TRP A 550 8.56 -29.35 22.75
N ARG A 551 8.24 -29.91 23.92
CA ARG A 551 9.18 -29.94 25.06
C ARG A 551 10.50 -30.63 24.73
N TYR A 552 10.46 -31.67 23.90
CA TYR A 552 11.66 -32.38 23.46
C TYR A 552 12.49 -31.56 22.47
N THR A 553 11.84 -30.87 21.52
CA THR A 553 12.52 -30.18 20.42
C THR A 553 12.84 -28.70 20.67
N ALA A 554 12.19 -28.06 21.65
CA ALA A 554 12.28 -26.63 21.92
C ALA A 554 13.72 -26.19 22.21
N ARG A 555 14.45 -26.87 23.10
CA ARG A 555 15.84 -26.50 23.43
C ARG A 555 16.72 -26.45 22.18
N ALA A 556 16.67 -27.49 21.35
CA ALA A 556 17.44 -27.54 20.10
C ALA A 556 17.01 -26.46 19.09
N ARG A 557 15.72 -26.08 19.07
CA ARG A 557 15.23 -24.96 18.26
C ARG A 557 15.77 -23.62 18.75
N PHE A 558 15.75 -23.39 20.07
CA PHE A 558 16.31 -22.19 20.67
C PHE A 558 17.79 -22.06 20.33
N GLU A 559 18.59 -23.11 20.52
CA GLU A 559 20.03 -23.06 20.20
C GLU A 559 20.34 -22.65 18.74
N ARG A 560 19.51 -23.07 17.79
CA ARG A 560 19.68 -22.73 16.36
C ARG A 560 19.27 -21.30 16.03
N LYS A 561 18.36 -20.70 16.80
CA LYS A 561 17.73 -19.41 16.51
C LYS A 561 17.94 -18.37 17.60
N LYS A 562 18.76 -18.63 18.61
CA LYS A 562 19.05 -17.65 19.66
C LYS A 562 19.80 -16.47 19.06
N ASN A 563 19.44 -15.26 19.47
CA ASN A 563 20.15 -14.07 19.04
C ASN A 563 21.50 -13.98 19.77
N ARG A 564 22.57 -14.39 19.09
CA ARG A 564 23.93 -14.42 19.67
C ARG A 564 24.42 -13.02 20.03
N SER A 565 24.01 -12.00 19.28
CA SER A 565 24.36 -10.60 19.55
C SER A 565 23.81 -10.07 20.87
N ILE A 566 22.79 -10.73 21.43
CA ILE A 566 22.27 -10.45 22.79
C ILE A 566 22.79 -11.48 23.80
N VAL A 567 22.70 -12.77 23.46
CA VAL A 567 22.99 -13.87 24.38
C VAL A 567 24.46 -13.94 24.78
N ASP A 568 25.38 -13.73 23.85
CA ASP A 568 26.82 -13.83 24.14
C ASP A 568 27.29 -12.68 25.06
N PRO A 569 26.96 -11.39 24.79
CA PRO A 569 27.24 -10.29 25.71
C PRO A 569 26.64 -10.46 27.11
N LEU A 570 25.40 -10.95 27.24
CA LEU A 570 24.77 -11.18 28.55
C LEU A 570 25.45 -12.27 29.35
N ARG A 571 25.91 -13.33 28.67
CA ARG A 571 26.69 -14.39 29.29
C ARG A 571 28.05 -13.87 29.75
N GLU A 572 28.73 -13.12 28.90
CA GLU A 572 30.06 -12.52 29.17
C GLU A 572 30.00 -11.53 30.32
N SER A 573 28.97 -10.68 30.38
CA SER A 573 28.79 -9.71 31.46
C SER A 573 28.38 -10.35 32.77
N GLY A 574 27.91 -11.60 32.78
CA GLY A 574 27.44 -12.29 33.98
C GLY A 574 26.15 -11.71 34.55
N ALA A 575 25.30 -11.10 33.70
CA ALA A 575 24.05 -10.46 34.10
C ALA A 575 23.14 -11.41 34.90
N GLN A 576 22.71 -10.98 36.09
CA GLN A 576 21.89 -11.79 37.00
C GLN A 576 20.40 -11.43 36.97
N ASP A 577 20.02 -10.24 36.48
CA ASP A 577 18.64 -9.73 36.50
C ASP A 577 18.09 -9.51 35.09
N VAL A 578 17.89 -10.61 34.37
CA VAL A 578 17.35 -10.63 33.00
C VAL A 578 15.87 -10.97 33.01
N PHE A 579 15.06 -10.10 32.42
CA PHE A 579 13.63 -10.29 32.19
C PHE A 579 13.36 -10.59 30.73
N VAL A 580 12.53 -11.59 30.49
CA VAL A 580 11.99 -11.89 29.16
C VAL A 580 10.50 -11.59 29.19
N VAL A 581 10.04 -10.67 28.36
CA VAL A 581 8.63 -10.30 28.23
C VAL A 581 8.11 -10.76 26.87
N SER A 582 6.90 -11.32 26.80
CA SER A 582 6.27 -11.66 25.51
C SER A 582 4.77 -11.94 25.66
N PHE A 583 3.97 -11.55 24.66
CA PHE A 583 2.57 -11.93 24.59
C PHE A 583 2.34 -13.43 24.33
N GLY A 584 3.37 -14.18 23.95
CA GLY A 584 3.32 -15.63 23.78
C GLY A 584 3.00 -16.37 25.09
N MET A 585 2.79 -17.68 25.00
CA MET A 585 2.33 -18.49 26.14
C MET A 585 3.49 -19.14 26.88
N GLY A 586 3.42 -19.16 28.21
CA GLY A 586 4.47 -19.72 29.08
C GLY A 586 4.77 -21.19 28.80
N HIS A 587 3.75 -22.01 28.48
CA HIS A 587 3.96 -23.42 28.13
C HIS A 587 4.68 -23.63 26.79
N VAL A 588 4.70 -22.60 25.93
CA VAL A 588 5.45 -22.58 24.66
C VAL A 588 6.85 -22.01 24.87
N ILE A 589 6.98 -20.91 25.60
CA ILE A 589 8.24 -20.17 25.76
C ILE A 589 9.18 -20.83 26.79
N ARG A 590 8.68 -21.29 27.95
CA ARG A 590 9.54 -21.88 29.00
C ARG A 590 10.42 -23.05 28.49
N PRO A 591 9.93 -23.98 27.66
CA PRO A 591 10.78 -25.01 27.07
C PRO A 591 11.91 -24.47 26.18
N LEU A 592 11.70 -23.34 25.48
CA LEU A 592 12.74 -22.69 24.67
C LEU A 592 13.82 -22.06 25.57
N LEU A 593 13.40 -21.35 26.62
CA LEU A 593 14.33 -20.66 27.56
C LEU A 593 15.28 -21.61 28.30
N LYS A 594 15.01 -22.91 28.33
CA LYS A 594 15.97 -23.92 28.84
C LYS A 594 17.27 -24.00 28.02
N GLY A 595 17.33 -23.37 26.85
CA GLY A 595 18.54 -23.19 26.06
C GLY A 595 19.35 -21.94 26.42
N LEU A 596 18.89 -21.11 27.37
CA LEU A 596 19.70 -19.98 27.82
C LEU A 596 20.88 -20.47 28.69
N PRO A 597 22.07 -19.85 28.53
CA PRO A 597 23.22 -20.17 29.37
C PRO A 597 23.19 -19.46 30.74
N PHE A 598 22.14 -18.70 31.05
CA PHE A 598 21.97 -17.93 32.29
C PHE A 598 20.50 -17.96 32.75
N PRO A 599 20.21 -17.71 34.04
CA PRO A 599 18.84 -17.62 34.54
C PRO A 599 18.12 -16.37 33.99
N ALA A 600 16.84 -16.51 33.67
CA ALA A 600 15.99 -15.40 33.24
C ALA A 600 14.57 -15.53 33.78
N THR A 601 13.95 -14.41 34.16
CA THR A 601 12.56 -14.36 34.64
C THR A 601 11.62 -14.11 33.48
N LEU A 602 10.67 -15.03 33.23
CA LEU A 602 9.71 -14.91 32.14
C LEU A 602 8.40 -14.24 32.61
N VAL A 603 8.05 -13.12 31.98
CA VAL A 603 6.77 -12.43 32.09
C VAL A 603 5.98 -12.63 30.80
N CYS A 604 5.04 -13.57 30.80
CA CYS A 604 4.32 -13.97 29.58
C CYS A 604 2.83 -14.21 29.79
N GLY A 605 2.11 -14.46 28.70
CA GLY A 605 0.73 -14.96 28.77
C GLY A 605 0.66 -16.38 29.32
N GLU A 606 -0.46 -16.74 29.95
CA GLU A 606 -0.75 -18.10 30.46
C GLU A 606 -2.06 -18.63 29.87
N MET A 607 -2.17 -19.96 29.74
CA MET A 607 -3.36 -20.62 29.17
C MET A 607 -4.52 -20.74 30.17
N ASN A 608 -4.24 -20.95 31.46
CA ASN A 608 -5.23 -21.35 32.46
C ASN A 608 -5.69 -20.25 33.44
N ARG A 609 -5.18 -19.02 33.36
CA ARG A 609 -5.56 -17.96 34.32
C ARG A 609 -6.75 -17.12 33.84
N ARG A 610 -7.74 -16.97 34.72
CA ARG A 610 -8.93 -16.09 34.62
C ARG A 610 -8.56 -14.75 33.96
N LEU A 611 -8.80 -14.57 32.66
CA LEU A 611 -9.07 -13.31 31.95
C LEU A 611 -8.25 -12.02 32.31
N SER A 612 -7.19 -12.09 33.12
CA SER A 612 -6.27 -11.04 33.58
C SER A 612 -4.90 -11.21 32.91
N ASN A 613 -4.93 -11.74 31.69
CA ASN A 613 -3.77 -12.07 30.88
C ASN A 613 -3.02 -10.78 30.48
N LEU A 614 -1.69 -10.86 30.40
CA LEU A 614 -0.79 -9.88 29.79
C LEU A 614 -1.39 -9.20 28.54
N ARG A 615 -2.12 -9.97 27.71
CA ARG A 615 -2.81 -9.49 26.50
C ARG A 615 -3.94 -8.47 26.76
N LYS A 616 -4.50 -8.42 27.96
CA LYS A 616 -5.46 -7.37 28.37
C LYS A 616 -4.78 -6.19 29.04
N LYS A 617 -3.81 -6.46 29.93
CA LYS A 617 -3.15 -5.44 30.76
C LYS A 617 -2.04 -4.66 30.04
N GLY A 618 -1.43 -5.23 29.00
CA GLY A 618 -0.24 -4.67 28.35
C GLY A 618 1.06 -5.18 28.99
N LYS A 619 2.18 -5.07 28.28
CA LYS A 619 3.50 -5.53 28.77
C LYS A 619 3.98 -4.69 29.96
N ILE A 620 3.80 -3.37 29.90
CA ILE A 620 4.20 -2.44 30.96
C ILE A 620 3.55 -2.75 32.31
N GLN A 621 2.23 -2.92 32.34
CA GLN A 621 1.52 -3.21 33.58
C GLN A 621 1.93 -4.56 34.18
N ALA A 622 2.22 -5.55 33.34
CA ALA A 622 2.70 -6.84 33.82
C ALA A 622 4.14 -6.78 34.35
N LEU A 623 5.00 -5.94 33.79
CA LEU A 623 6.32 -5.67 34.34
C LEU A 623 6.21 -4.96 35.70
N LEU A 624 5.30 -3.98 35.82
CA LEU A 624 5.02 -3.27 37.08
C LEU A 624 4.45 -4.17 38.20
N GLU A 625 3.85 -5.31 37.85
CA GLU A 625 3.43 -6.31 38.83
C GLU A 625 4.62 -7.10 39.43
N HIS A 626 5.78 -7.07 38.78
CA HIS A 626 6.99 -7.78 39.22
C HIS A 626 8.10 -6.84 39.71
N ARG A 627 8.02 -5.55 39.38
CA ARG A 627 9.08 -4.56 39.64
C ARG A 627 8.50 -3.18 39.93
N LYS A 628 9.25 -2.39 40.69
CA LYS A 628 8.86 -1.01 40.99
C LYS A 628 9.06 -0.10 39.75
N PRO A 629 8.28 0.98 39.59
CA PRO A 629 8.48 1.96 38.51
C PRO A 629 9.93 2.44 38.35
N GLU A 630 10.58 2.80 39.46
CA GLU A 630 11.96 3.34 39.43
C GLU A 630 13.02 2.30 39.06
N GLU A 631 12.68 1.03 39.23
CA GLU A 631 13.51 -0.10 38.84
C GLU A 631 13.45 -0.36 37.33
N LEU A 632 12.32 -0.04 36.68
CA LEU A 632 12.18 -0.17 35.22
C LEU A 632 12.85 0.99 34.48
N LYS A 633 12.86 2.20 35.03
CA LYS A 633 13.54 3.36 34.43
C LYS A 633 15.07 3.24 34.38
N LYS A 634 15.65 2.33 35.17
CA LYS A 634 17.10 2.03 35.19
C LYS A 634 17.45 0.78 34.36
N ALA A 635 16.46 0.15 33.74
CA ALA A 635 16.67 -1.02 32.91
C ALA A 635 16.92 -0.61 31.46
N VAL A 636 17.57 -1.50 30.70
CA VAL A 636 17.53 -1.45 29.23
C VAL A 636 16.40 -2.32 28.72
N PHE A 637 15.64 -1.84 27.73
CA PHE A 637 14.63 -2.63 27.02
C PHE A 637 15.03 -2.85 25.57
N VAL A 638 14.87 -4.06 25.07
CA VAL A 638 15.21 -4.41 23.69
C VAL A 638 14.02 -5.10 23.03
N THR A 639 13.63 -4.62 21.85
CA THR A 639 12.54 -5.18 21.05
C THR A 639 12.82 -4.99 19.55
N ASP A 640 12.18 -5.79 18.70
CA ASP A 640 12.08 -5.58 17.25
C ASP A 640 10.68 -5.07 16.86
N SER A 641 9.78 -4.93 17.83
CA SER A 641 8.37 -4.64 17.60
C SER A 641 7.99 -3.22 17.97
N LYS A 642 7.48 -2.49 16.97
CA LYS A 642 6.87 -1.17 17.16
C LYS A 642 5.58 -1.22 18.00
N ASP A 643 4.98 -2.41 18.16
CA ASP A 643 3.82 -2.58 19.04
C ASP A 643 4.17 -2.38 20.53
N ASP A 644 5.46 -2.34 20.87
CA ASP A 644 5.97 -2.07 22.21
C ASP A 644 6.25 -0.58 22.46
N ALA A 645 5.63 0.32 21.70
CA ALA A 645 5.77 1.77 21.84
C ALA A 645 5.59 2.30 23.28
N GLU A 646 4.71 1.67 24.06
CA GLU A 646 4.52 2.02 25.49
C GLU A 646 5.80 1.77 26.31
N LEU A 647 6.53 0.69 26.04
CA LEU A 647 7.79 0.36 26.72
C LEU A 647 8.95 1.19 26.18
N LEU A 648 9.01 1.39 24.87
CA LEU A 648 10.01 2.27 24.23
C LEU A 648 9.94 3.71 24.77
N THR A 649 8.74 4.17 25.10
CA THR A 649 8.53 5.52 25.69
C THR A 649 8.80 5.54 27.19
N TYR A 650 8.47 4.46 27.91
CA TYR A 650 8.53 4.43 29.37
C TYR A 650 9.94 4.17 29.92
N ILE A 651 10.75 3.39 29.21
CA ILE A 651 12.10 3.01 29.60
C ILE A 651 13.08 3.89 28.82
N PRO A 652 13.89 4.75 29.49
CA PRO A 652 14.77 5.69 28.80
C PRO A 652 15.78 5.01 27.86
N ASP A 653 16.36 3.90 28.30
CA ASP A 653 17.32 3.12 27.52
C ASP A 653 16.60 1.99 26.78
N ALA A 654 15.80 2.33 25.77
CA ALA A 654 15.07 1.37 24.98
C ALA A 654 15.57 1.32 23.53
N PHE A 655 15.82 0.10 23.04
CA PHE A 655 16.35 -0.17 21.71
C PHE A 655 15.31 -0.91 20.85
N LEU A 656 15.00 -0.34 19.69
CA LEU A 656 14.20 -0.92 18.62
C LEU A 656 15.12 -1.39 17.48
N ILE A 657 15.42 -2.69 17.43
CA ILE A 657 16.45 -3.25 16.53
C ILE A 657 15.83 -4.24 15.54
N GLN A 658 16.19 -4.13 14.26
CA GLN A 658 15.87 -5.13 13.24
C GLN A 658 17.04 -6.10 13.06
N TRP A 659 16.83 -7.37 13.39
CA TRP A 659 17.91 -8.35 13.50
C TRP A 659 18.27 -9.09 12.21
N GLU A 660 17.31 -9.50 11.38
CA GLU A 660 17.46 -10.14 10.05
C GLU A 660 16.06 -10.61 9.56
N PRO A 661 15.85 -11.05 8.28
CA PRO A 661 14.50 -11.24 7.75
C PRO A 661 13.67 -12.23 8.58
N TYR A 662 12.40 -11.87 8.77
CA TYR A 662 11.46 -12.66 9.58
C TYR A 662 11.36 -14.11 9.09
N PRO A 663 11.45 -15.09 10.00
CA PRO A 663 11.37 -16.50 9.65
C PRO A 663 10.01 -16.89 9.05
N PRO A 664 9.96 -18.01 8.30
CA PRO A 664 8.75 -18.47 7.64
C PRO A 664 7.62 -18.76 8.64
N LYS A 665 6.38 -18.49 8.23
CA LYS A 665 5.18 -18.75 9.04
C LYS A 665 4.94 -20.25 9.21
N ALA A 666 4.17 -20.63 10.23
CA ALA A 666 3.79 -22.02 10.44
C ALA A 666 3.14 -22.60 9.19
N PHE A 667 3.41 -23.90 9.01
CA PHE A 667 2.87 -24.70 7.92
C PHE A 667 3.33 -24.28 6.51
N GLU A 668 4.23 -23.31 6.31
CA GLU A 668 4.78 -23.03 4.97
C GLU A 668 5.39 -24.27 4.30
N THR A 669 5.97 -25.17 5.09
CA THR A 669 6.49 -26.47 4.66
C THR A 669 5.46 -27.61 4.68
N VAL A 670 4.16 -27.31 4.81
CA VAL A 670 3.08 -28.31 4.77
C VAL A 670 2.29 -28.13 3.48
N TYR A 671 2.25 -29.19 2.68
CA TYR A 671 1.38 -29.23 1.52
C TYR A 671 -0.10 -29.32 1.95
N VAL A 672 -0.91 -28.44 1.37
CA VAL A 672 -2.34 -28.30 1.58
C VAL A 672 -2.92 -28.13 0.18
N PRO A 673 -3.80 -29.03 -0.29
CA PRO A 673 -4.39 -28.89 -1.61
C PRO A 673 -5.00 -27.51 -1.83
N MET A 674 -4.77 -26.96 -3.03
CA MET A 674 -5.25 -25.64 -3.49
C MET A 674 -4.59 -24.43 -2.84
N ARG A 675 -3.68 -24.60 -1.86
CA ARG A 675 -2.99 -23.48 -1.23
C ARG A 675 -2.09 -22.73 -2.20
N TYR A 676 -1.29 -23.43 -2.99
CA TYR A 676 -0.43 -22.79 -3.98
C TYR A 676 -1.28 -22.06 -5.04
N ALA A 677 -2.38 -22.67 -5.50
CA ALA A 677 -3.29 -22.01 -6.43
C ALA A 677 -3.85 -20.69 -5.84
N VAL A 678 -4.22 -20.68 -4.56
CA VAL A 678 -4.86 -19.53 -3.90
C VAL A 678 -3.86 -18.46 -3.45
N GLN A 679 -2.73 -18.87 -2.86
CA GLN A 679 -1.77 -17.97 -2.21
C GLN A 679 -0.54 -17.67 -3.08
N GLY A 680 -0.18 -18.56 -4.00
CA GLY A 680 0.93 -18.37 -4.95
C GLY A 680 0.42 -17.85 -6.29
N LYS A 681 -0.22 -18.72 -7.09
CA LYS A 681 -0.60 -18.43 -8.48
C LYS A 681 -1.58 -17.26 -8.62
N TYR A 682 -2.62 -17.25 -7.79
CA TYR A 682 -3.70 -16.27 -7.83
C TYR A 682 -3.79 -15.43 -6.56
N ALA A 683 -2.64 -15.06 -5.99
CA ALA A 683 -2.57 -14.18 -4.83
C ALA A 683 -3.37 -12.88 -5.03
N ARG A 684 -3.87 -12.28 -3.94
CA ARG A 684 -4.63 -11.00 -3.92
C ARG A 684 -6.02 -11.01 -4.55
N ILE A 685 -6.39 -12.05 -5.30
CA ILE A 685 -7.78 -12.27 -5.68
C ILE A 685 -8.38 -13.31 -4.73
N ASN A 686 -9.65 -13.16 -4.35
CA ASN A 686 -10.37 -14.13 -3.51
C ASN A 686 -10.64 -15.43 -4.30
N TYR A 687 -9.60 -16.08 -4.84
CA TYR A 687 -9.66 -17.17 -5.82
C TYR A 687 -10.38 -18.38 -5.25
N PHE A 688 -10.08 -18.74 -4.00
CA PHE A 688 -10.77 -19.84 -3.31
C PHE A 688 -12.29 -19.65 -3.32
N TRP A 689 -12.77 -18.51 -2.83
CA TRP A 689 -14.20 -18.25 -2.72
C TRP A 689 -14.87 -17.95 -4.06
N ASN A 690 -14.20 -17.23 -4.96
CA ASN A 690 -14.81 -16.77 -6.20
C ASN A 690 -14.75 -17.80 -7.31
N GLN A 691 -13.63 -18.52 -7.44
CA GLN A 691 -13.37 -19.48 -8.51
C GLN A 691 -13.62 -20.91 -8.04
N ILE A 692 -12.99 -21.37 -6.96
CA ILE A 692 -13.11 -22.79 -6.55
C ILE A 692 -14.51 -23.07 -6.00
N ILE A 693 -14.88 -22.41 -4.90
CA ILE A 693 -16.19 -22.59 -4.25
C ILE A 693 -17.33 -21.90 -4.99
N GLY A 694 -17.05 -20.76 -5.62
CA GLY A 694 -18.07 -19.97 -6.28
C GLY A 694 -18.34 -20.36 -7.73
N GLU A 695 -17.47 -21.14 -8.36
CA GLU A 695 -17.57 -21.46 -9.78
C GLU A 695 -17.29 -22.92 -10.14
N ASP A 696 -16.07 -23.39 -9.95
CA ASP A 696 -15.65 -24.71 -10.40
C ASP A 696 -16.45 -25.83 -9.70
N LEU A 697 -16.56 -25.81 -8.37
CA LEU A 697 -17.32 -26.82 -7.63
C LEU A 697 -18.85 -26.74 -7.90
N PRO A 698 -19.51 -25.57 -7.87
CA PRO A 698 -20.93 -25.46 -8.23
C PRO A 698 -21.25 -25.93 -9.65
N LEU A 699 -20.40 -25.61 -10.64
CA LEU A 699 -20.58 -26.09 -12.01
C LEU A 699 -20.58 -27.61 -12.07
N LEU A 700 -19.65 -28.25 -11.39
CA LEU A 700 -19.57 -29.71 -11.33
C LEU A 700 -20.76 -30.31 -10.57
N LEU A 701 -21.20 -29.69 -9.47
CA LEU A 701 -22.40 -30.13 -8.75
C LEU A 701 -23.65 -30.04 -9.64
N LEU A 702 -23.84 -28.94 -10.36
CA LEU A 702 -24.95 -28.76 -11.30
C LEU A 702 -24.89 -29.76 -12.46
N ALA A 703 -23.69 -30.15 -12.89
CA ALA A 703 -23.49 -31.08 -13.99
C ALA A 703 -23.67 -32.55 -13.58
N TYR A 704 -23.12 -32.96 -12.43
CA TYR A 704 -22.98 -34.36 -12.02
C TYR A 704 -23.84 -34.77 -10.81
N ALA A 705 -24.06 -33.89 -9.84
CA ALA A 705 -24.68 -34.30 -8.58
C ALA A 705 -26.20 -34.50 -8.72
N LEU A 706 -26.61 -35.76 -8.78
CA LEU A 706 -28.02 -36.17 -8.73
C LEU A 706 -28.52 -36.38 -7.29
N THR A 707 -27.61 -36.75 -6.40
CA THR A 707 -27.90 -37.13 -5.01
C THR A 707 -26.79 -36.62 -4.07
N PRO A 708 -27.06 -36.50 -2.76
CA PRO A 708 -26.02 -36.16 -1.78
C PRO A 708 -24.78 -37.06 -1.85
N PHE A 709 -24.95 -38.36 -2.11
CA PHE A 709 -23.84 -39.30 -2.23
C PHE A 709 -22.97 -39.06 -3.47
N THR A 710 -23.59 -38.76 -4.62
CA THR A 710 -22.83 -38.35 -5.81
C THR A 710 -22.09 -37.03 -5.59
N ALA A 711 -22.63 -36.12 -4.76
CA ALA A 711 -21.94 -34.88 -4.39
C ALA A 711 -20.71 -35.13 -3.50
N VAL A 712 -20.81 -36.04 -2.52
CA VAL A 712 -19.65 -36.46 -1.69
C VAL A 712 -18.58 -37.11 -2.55
N THR A 713 -18.98 -38.07 -3.40
CA THR A 713 -18.08 -38.74 -4.35
C THR A 713 -17.37 -37.73 -5.25
N LEU A 714 -18.13 -36.81 -5.84
CA LEU A 714 -17.59 -35.72 -6.65
C LEU A 714 -16.61 -34.84 -5.88
N GLY A 715 -16.91 -34.48 -4.62
CA GLY A 715 -16.03 -33.66 -3.80
C GLY A 715 -14.67 -34.31 -3.52
N LEU A 716 -14.66 -35.63 -3.28
CA LEU A 716 -13.43 -36.41 -3.06
C LEU A 716 -12.61 -36.53 -4.34
N LEU A 717 -13.26 -36.86 -5.47
CA LEU A 717 -12.60 -36.91 -6.77
C LEU A 717 -12.13 -35.52 -7.21
N PHE A 718 -12.88 -34.46 -6.89
CA PHE A 718 -12.49 -33.08 -7.18
C PHE A 718 -11.20 -32.70 -6.46
N LEU A 719 -11.09 -33.03 -5.16
CA LEU A 719 -9.86 -32.83 -4.39
C LEU A 719 -8.69 -33.62 -5.00
N SER A 720 -8.96 -34.85 -5.44
CA SER A 720 -7.98 -35.72 -6.08
C SER A 720 -7.40 -35.11 -7.35
N LEU A 721 -8.28 -34.69 -8.27
CA LEU A 721 -7.90 -34.05 -9.52
C LEU A 721 -7.20 -32.71 -9.28
N TYR A 722 -7.70 -31.89 -8.36
CA TYR A 722 -7.12 -30.57 -8.08
C TYR A 722 -5.72 -30.63 -7.49
N ALA A 723 -5.38 -31.65 -6.70
CA ALA A 723 -4.03 -31.80 -6.18
C ALA A 723 -3.02 -31.96 -7.33
N VAL A 724 -3.32 -32.80 -8.32
CA VAL A 724 -2.48 -32.97 -9.53
C VAL A 724 -2.53 -31.72 -10.42
N TYR A 725 -3.69 -31.09 -10.56
CA TYR A 725 -3.84 -29.86 -11.34
C TYR A 725 -3.01 -28.71 -10.76
N GLU A 726 -2.98 -28.59 -9.43
CA GLU A 726 -2.17 -27.60 -8.72
C GLU A 726 -0.67 -27.86 -8.88
N LEU A 727 -0.24 -29.13 -8.87
CA LEU A 727 1.14 -29.49 -9.22
C LEU A 727 1.51 -28.99 -10.62
N GLY A 728 0.60 -29.13 -11.59
CA GLY A 728 0.77 -28.59 -12.95
C GLY A 728 0.94 -27.07 -12.98
N TYR A 729 0.16 -26.33 -12.18
CA TYR A 729 0.33 -24.88 -12.01
C TYR A 729 1.67 -24.51 -11.39
N TRP A 730 2.11 -25.24 -10.37
CA TRP A 730 3.38 -24.98 -9.72
C TRP A 730 4.56 -25.21 -10.67
N GLU A 731 4.53 -26.29 -11.44
CA GLU A 731 5.54 -26.58 -12.45
C GLU A 731 5.55 -25.54 -13.57
N ASN A 732 4.38 -25.03 -13.99
CA ASN A 732 4.32 -23.94 -14.96
C ASN A 732 5.08 -22.69 -14.48
N ASP A 733 4.97 -22.36 -13.19
CA ASP A 733 5.53 -21.13 -12.64
C ASP A 733 6.99 -21.26 -12.18
N HIS A 734 7.44 -22.46 -11.80
CA HIS A 734 8.81 -22.65 -11.29
C HIS A 734 9.73 -23.36 -12.27
N VAL A 735 9.19 -24.15 -13.20
CA VAL A 735 9.98 -24.91 -14.18
C VAL A 735 9.85 -24.29 -15.57
N ALA A 736 8.63 -24.00 -16.04
CA ALA A 736 8.43 -23.46 -17.39
C ALA A 736 8.84 -21.99 -17.49
N ALA A 737 8.66 -21.21 -16.42
CA ALA A 737 9.03 -19.79 -16.38
C ALA A 737 10.53 -19.54 -16.66
N ALA A 738 11.41 -20.47 -16.28
CA ALA A 738 12.85 -20.37 -16.58
C ALA A 738 13.17 -20.48 -18.08
N ARG A 739 12.21 -20.92 -18.91
CA ARG A 739 12.34 -21.08 -20.37
C ARG A 739 11.56 -20.02 -21.14
N GLU A 740 10.88 -19.11 -20.45
CA GLU A 740 10.14 -18.01 -21.07
C GLU A 740 11.02 -16.76 -21.10
N GLU A 741 11.00 -16.02 -22.21
CA GLU A 741 11.72 -14.74 -22.33
C GLU A 741 11.15 -13.68 -21.38
N LYS A 742 9.85 -13.74 -21.07
CA LYS A 742 9.13 -12.80 -20.20
C LYS A 742 8.17 -13.55 -19.26
N PRO A 743 8.67 -14.26 -18.24
CA PRO A 743 7.82 -15.01 -17.34
C PRO A 743 6.99 -14.05 -16.49
N THR A 744 5.67 -14.24 -16.48
CA THR A 744 4.74 -13.46 -15.65
C THR A 744 4.60 -14.11 -14.28
N LEU A 745 5.66 -14.04 -13.48
CA LEU A 745 5.64 -14.52 -12.10
C LEU A 745 5.22 -13.42 -11.13
N ARG A 746 4.31 -13.78 -10.23
CA ARG A 746 3.93 -12.91 -9.12
C ARG A 746 4.94 -13.08 -7.98
N ALA A 747 5.20 -12.00 -7.24
CA ALA A 747 6.12 -12.02 -6.10
C ALA A 747 5.73 -13.10 -5.06
N GLU A 748 4.43 -13.37 -4.89
CA GLU A 748 3.96 -14.39 -3.95
C GLU A 748 4.26 -15.82 -4.38
N ALA A 749 4.41 -16.08 -5.69
CA ALA A 749 4.76 -17.41 -6.19
C ALA A 749 6.17 -17.83 -5.74
N VAL A 750 7.11 -16.87 -5.64
CA VAL A 750 8.49 -17.11 -5.21
C VAL A 750 8.57 -17.76 -3.82
N ARG A 751 7.63 -17.42 -2.92
CA ARG A 751 7.55 -18.00 -1.56
C ARG A 751 7.24 -19.50 -1.56
N PHE A 752 6.77 -20.05 -2.68
CA PHE A 752 6.43 -21.46 -2.83
C PHE A 752 7.51 -22.26 -3.56
N LYS A 753 8.71 -21.69 -3.75
CA LYS A 753 9.83 -22.41 -4.38
C LYS A 753 10.15 -23.73 -3.69
N ASP A 754 10.15 -23.75 -2.36
CA ASP A 754 10.44 -24.94 -1.56
C ASP A 754 9.17 -25.65 -1.06
N TYR A 755 8.03 -25.37 -1.69
CA TYR A 755 6.75 -25.99 -1.31
C TYR A 755 6.78 -27.49 -1.63
N PRO A 756 6.45 -28.40 -0.68
CA PRO A 756 6.62 -29.85 -0.87
C PRO A 756 5.51 -30.47 -1.71
N ILE A 757 5.22 -29.88 -2.87
CA ILE A 757 4.08 -30.23 -3.71
C ILE A 757 4.26 -31.54 -4.47
N HIS A 758 5.47 -31.86 -4.95
CA HIS A 758 5.68 -33.01 -5.83
C HIS A 758 5.18 -34.33 -5.25
N ARG A 759 5.64 -34.70 -4.05
CA ARG A 759 5.23 -35.97 -3.41
C ARG A 759 3.84 -35.83 -2.79
N SER A 760 3.60 -34.74 -2.08
CA SER A 760 2.37 -34.59 -1.30
C SER A 760 1.12 -34.41 -2.17
N ALA A 761 1.21 -33.76 -3.34
CA ALA A 761 0.08 -33.68 -4.27
C ALA A 761 -0.38 -35.07 -4.71
N TRP A 762 0.56 -35.98 -5.05
CA TRP A 762 0.23 -37.36 -5.41
C TRP A 762 -0.33 -38.16 -4.23
N THR A 763 0.19 -37.97 -3.01
CA THR A 763 -0.39 -38.60 -1.81
C THR A 763 -1.83 -38.16 -1.61
N TRP A 764 -2.12 -36.86 -1.69
CA TRP A 764 -3.48 -36.34 -1.58
C TRP A 764 -4.37 -36.82 -2.70
N ALA A 765 -3.87 -36.81 -3.94
CA ALA A 765 -4.58 -37.32 -5.10
C ALA A 765 -4.96 -38.80 -4.94
N GLY A 766 -4.03 -39.63 -4.49
CA GLY A 766 -4.25 -41.05 -4.23
C GLY A 766 -5.27 -41.28 -3.10
N VAL A 767 -5.06 -40.69 -1.93
CA VAL A 767 -5.96 -40.89 -0.76
C VAL A 767 -7.37 -40.44 -1.07
N SER A 768 -7.55 -39.21 -1.56
CA SER A 768 -8.88 -38.69 -1.90
C SER A 768 -9.51 -39.42 -3.10
N GLY A 769 -8.71 -39.86 -4.06
CA GLY A 769 -9.16 -40.67 -5.20
C GLY A 769 -9.70 -42.03 -4.77
N VAL A 770 -8.96 -42.75 -3.90
CA VAL A 770 -9.41 -44.03 -3.33
C VAL A 770 -10.70 -43.86 -2.55
N LEU A 771 -10.79 -42.86 -1.66
CA LEU A 771 -12.02 -42.59 -0.92
C LEU A 771 -13.19 -42.23 -1.84
N GLY A 772 -12.94 -41.48 -2.92
CA GLY A 772 -13.94 -41.17 -3.94
C GLY A 772 -14.43 -42.42 -4.68
N VAL A 773 -13.51 -43.29 -5.10
CA VAL A 773 -13.84 -44.55 -5.78
C VAL A 773 -14.59 -45.52 -4.87
N LEU A 774 -14.22 -45.61 -3.59
CA LEU A 774 -14.97 -46.40 -2.60
C LEU A 774 -16.38 -45.83 -2.39
N SER A 775 -16.51 -44.51 -2.25
CA SER A 775 -17.81 -43.84 -2.13
C SER A 775 -18.69 -44.09 -3.37
N PHE A 776 -18.08 -44.03 -4.56
CA PHE A 776 -18.75 -44.39 -5.82
C PHE A 776 -19.29 -45.83 -5.77
N ALA A 777 -18.45 -46.81 -5.45
CA ALA A 777 -18.85 -48.20 -5.41
C ALA A 777 -19.96 -48.49 -4.38
N LEU A 778 -19.92 -47.82 -3.23
CA LEU A 778 -20.90 -48.00 -2.15
C LEU A 778 -22.26 -47.38 -2.45
N PHE A 779 -22.31 -46.24 -3.13
CA PHE A 779 -23.55 -45.44 -3.21
C PHE A 779 -24.16 -45.31 -4.60
N THR A 780 -23.48 -45.76 -5.65
CA THR A 780 -23.93 -45.49 -7.03
C THR A 780 -23.96 -46.71 -7.94
N GLN A 781 -23.45 -47.86 -7.48
CA GLN A 781 -23.48 -49.09 -8.27
C GLN A 781 -24.83 -49.82 -8.14
N PRO A 782 -25.33 -50.43 -9.23
CA PRO A 782 -26.51 -51.29 -9.16
C PRO A 782 -26.21 -52.54 -8.30
N PRO A 783 -27.22 -53.08 -7.61
CA PRO A 783 -27.05 -54.12 -6.58
C PRO A 783 -26.50 -55.47 -7.08
N PHE A 784 -26.32 -55.67 -8.39
CA PHE A 784 -25.93 -56.95 -9.00
C PHE A 784 -24.47 -56.98 -9.53
N ALA A 785 -23.70 -55.91 -9.41
CA ALA A 785 -22.28 -55.91 -9.79
C ALA A 785 -21.38 -56.28 -8.60
N SER A 786 -20.31 -57.06 -8.83
CA SER A 786 -19.29 -57.32 -7.80
C SER A 786 -18.66 -56.01 -7.33
N PRO A 787 -18.83 -55.58 -6.06
CA PRO A 787 -18.34 -54.30 -5.57
C PRO A 787 -16.81 -54.17 -5.70
N VAL A 788 -16.10 -55.29 -5.53
CA VAL A 788 -14.63 -55.35 -5.64
C VAL A 788 -14.18 -55.03 -7.07
N LEU A 789 -14.78 -55.66 -8.08
CA LEU A 789 -14.41 -55.42 -9.48
C LEU A 789 -14.73 -53.98 -9.91
N ALA A 790 -15.85 -53.43 -9.42
CA ALA A 790 -16.22 -52.04 -9.67
C ALA A 790 -15.21 -51.05 -9.08
N VAL A 791 -14.77 -51.27 -7.82
CA VAL A 791 -13.71 -50.46 -7.17
C VAL A 791 -12.41 -50.54 -7.94
N VAL A 792 -11.97 -51.74 -8.33
CA VAL A 792 -10.70 -51.92 -9.08
C VAL A 792 -10.76 -51.22 -10.42
N ARG A 793 -11.83 -51.41 -11.20
CA ARG A 793 -12.01 -50.76 -12.51
C ARG A 793 -12.05 -49.24 -12.38
N ALA A 794 -12.83 -48.71 -11.44
CA ALA A 794 -12.93 -47.28 -11.20
C ALA A 794 -11.60 -46.69 -10.73
N GLY A 795 -10.86 -47.42 -9.88
CA GLY A 795 -9.51 -47.05 -9.45
C GLY A 795 -8.53 -46.92 -10.61
N ILE A 796 -8.45 -47.93 -11.48
CA ILE A 796 -7.57 -47.92 -12.66
C ILE A 796 -7.91 -46.75 -13.59
N LEU A 797 -9.20 -46.56 -13.89
CA LEU A 797 -9.65 -45.47 -14.77
C LEU A 797 -9.33 -44.10 -14.17
N TRP A 798 -9.56 -43.91 -12.88
CA TRP A 798 -9.27 -42.65 -12.21
C TRP A 798 -7.76 -42.36 -12.16
N THR A 799 -6.93 -43.36 -11.84
CA THR A 799 -5.47 -43.21 -11.90
C THR A 799 -4.99 -42.85 -13.30
N LEU A 800 -5.53 -43.47 -14.35
CA LEU A 800 -5.19 -43.15 -15.73
C LEU A 800 -5.51 -41.69 -16.07
N ILE A 801 -6.67 -41.18 -15.65
CA ILE A 801 -7.04 -39.77 -15.83
C ILE A 801 -6.02 -38.84 -15.18
N LEU A 802 -5.59 -39.11 -13.95
CA LEU A 802 -4.61 -38.29 -13.24
C LEU A 802 -3.24 -38.30 -13.95
N LEU A 803 -2.82 -39.46 -14.46
CA LEU A 803 -1.58 -39.59 -15.25
C LEU A 803 -1.67 -38.82 -16.57
N VAL A 804 -2.80 -38.91 -17.28
CA VAL A 804 -3.04 -38.14 -18.52
C VAL A 804 -3.02 -36.64 -18.23
N LEU A 805 -3.66 -36.18 -17.16
CA LEU A 805 -3.63 -34.77 -16.74
C LEU A 805 -2.20 -34.30 -16.47
N TYR A 806 -1.42 -35.09 -15.72
CA TYR A 806 -0.03 -34.78 -15.42
C TYR A 806 0.83 -34.72 -16.70
N GLY A 807 0.67 -35.71 -17.58
CA GLY A 807 1.33 -35.76 -18.89
C GLY A 807 1.00 -34.54 -19.76
N LEU A 808 -0.27 -34.13 -19.80
CA LEU A 808 -0.68 -32.92 -20.53
C LEU A 808 -0.05 -31.66 -19.95
N PHE A 809 0.07 -31.52 -18.63
CA PHE A 809 0.80 -30.41 -18.03
C PHE A 809 2.30 -30.44 -18.40
N LYS A 810 2.93 -31.62 -18.43
CA LYS A 810 4.33 -31.74 -18.90
C LYS A 810 4.50 -31.24 -20.33
N VAL A 811 3.62 -31.67 -21.23
CA VAL A 811 3.64 -31.19 -22.62
C VAL A 811 3.37 -29.69 -22.67
N PHE A 812 2.30 -29.22 -22.02
CA PHE A 812 1.94 -27.79 -21.94
C PHE A 812 3.11 -26.91 -21.45
N ASN A 813 3.79 -27.33 -20.39
CA ASN A 813 4.92 -26.61 -19.80
C ASN A 813 6.19 -26.66 -20.66
N SER A 814 6.30 -27.62 -21.58
CA SER A 814 7.40 -27.70 -22.55
C SER A 814 7.19 -26.83 -23.80
N LEU A 815 5.95 -26.43 -24.08
CA LEU A 815 5.62 -25.62 -25.24
C LEU A 815 5.89 -24.14 -25.00
N ASN A 816 6.24 -23.43 -26.09
CA ASN A 816 6.25 -21.98 -26.10
C ASN A 816 4.86 -21.40 -25.81
N THR A 817 4.82 -20.14 -25.38
CA THR A 817 3.60 -19.47 -24.88
C THR A 817 2.45 -19.45 -25.89
N TYR A 818 2.73 -19.35 -27.19
CA TYR A 818 1.73 -19.36 -28.25
C TYR A 818 1.14 -20.76 -28.49
N ARG A 819 1.96 -21.81 -28.51
CA ARG A 819 1.48 -23.19 -28.74
C ARG A 819 0.66 -23.74 -27.57
N ARG A 820 0.82 -23.18 -26.36
CA ARG A 820 -0.01 -23.52 -25.19
C ARG A 820 -1.51 -23.28 -25.42
N ILE A 821 -1.88 -22.38 -26.33
CA ILE A 821 -3.28 -22.09 -26.68
C ILE A 821 -4.01 -23.35 -27.13
N TYR A 822 -3.34 -24.26 -27.86
CA TYR A 822 -3.97 -25.49 -28.36
C TYR A 822 -4.22 -26.53 -27.27
N LEU A 823 -3.38 -26.59 -26.23
CA LEU A 823 -3.52 -27.56 -25.14
C LEU A 823 -4.40 -27.05 -23.99
N PHE A 824 -4.60 -25.73 -23.89
CA PHE A 824 -5.39 -25.13 -22.82
C PHE A 824 -6.86 -25.62 -22.76
N PRO A 825 -7.59 -25.76 -23.90
CA PRO A 825 -8.93 -26.34 -23.89
C PRO A 825 -8.97 -27.78 -23.38
N PHE A 826 -7.93 -28.58 -23.61
CA PHE A 826 -7.87 -29.98 -23.14
C PHE A 826 -7.65 -30.06 -21.63
N LEU A 827 -6.77 -29.22 -21.07
CA LEU A 827 -6.59 -29.12 -19.61
C LEU A 827 -7.90 -28.74 -18.92
N HIS A 828 -8.61 -27.76 -19.46
CA HIS A 828 -9.92 -27.37 -18.97
C HIS A 828 -11.00 -28.42 -19.25
N GLY A 829 -10.89 -29.14 -20.36
CA GLY A 829 -11.73 -30.28 -20.71
C GLY A 829 -11.65 -31.36 -19.64
N ILE A 830 -10.44 -31.85 -19.32
CA ILE A 830 -10.24 -32.85 -18.27
C ILE A 830 -10.72 -32.33 -16.92
N LYS A 831 -10.36 -31.10 -16.56
CA LYS A 831 -10.79 -30.47 -15.30
C LYS A 831 -12.30 -30.50 -15.10
N ASN A 832 -13.08 -30.38 -16.16
CA ASN A 832 -14.54 -30.33 -16.10
C ASN A 832 -15.20 -31.69 -16.37
N PHE A 833 -14.71 -32.46 -17.36
CA PHE A 833 -15.38 -33.66 -17.89
C PHE A 833 -14.86 -34.99 -17.33
N ALA A 834 -13.68 -35.04 -16.70
CA ALA A 834 -13.09 -36.28 -16.23
C ALA A 834 -14.00 -37.11 -15.30
N TYR A 835 -14.84 -36.43 -14.52
CA TYR A 835 -15.77 -37.09 -13.59
C TYR A 835 -16.84 -37.92 -14.31
N ALA A 836 -17.12 -37.67 -15.59
CA ALA A 836 -18.10 -38.43 -16.38
C ALA A 836 -17.73 -39.90 -16.57
N VAL A 837 -16.46 -40.27 -16.33
CA VAL A 837 -16.01 -41.66 -16.38
C VAL A 837 -16.62 -42.50 -15.25
N LEU A 838 -16.91 -41.87 -14.10
CA LEU A 838 -17.50 -42.55 -12.94
C LEU A 838 -18.93 -42.05 -12.66
N LEU A 839 -19.18 -40.75 -12.76
CA LEU A 839 -20.45 -40.13 -12.39
C LEU A 839 -21.33 -39.85 -13.61
N PRO A 840 -22.65 -40.02 -13.49
CA PRO A 840 -23.57 -39.71 -14.58
C PRO A 840 -23.55 -38.22 -14.92
N LEU A 841 -23.34 -37.91 -16.20
CA LEU A 841 -23.37 -36.55 -16.75
C LEU A 841 -24.71 -36.30 -17.43
N SER A 842 -25.49 -35.35 -16.92
CA SER A 842 -26.73 -34.93 -17.61
C SER A 842 -26.43 -34.12 -18.87
N LEU A 843 -27.33 -34.14 -19.87
CA LEU A 843 -27.20 -33.33 -21.07
C LEU A 843 -27.10 -31.81 -20.76
N PRO A 844 -27.98 -31.20 -19.93
CA PRO A 844 -27.81 -29.80 -19.52
C PRO A 844 -26.45 -29.52 -18.86
N GLY A 845 -25.97 -30.47 -18.05
CA GLY A 845 -24.65 -30.43 -17.43
C GLY A 845 -23.52 -30.42 -18.45
N ALA A 846 -23.57 -31.30 -19.46
CA ALA A 846 -22.57 -31.38 -20.52
C ALA A 846 -22.48 -30.07 -21.31
N LEU A 847 -23.63 -29.50 -21.70
CA LEU A 847 -23.68 -28.22 -22.42
C LEU A 847 -23.11 -27.07 -21.56
N LEU A 848 -23.44 -27.05 -20.26
CA LEU A 848 -22.89 -26.07 -19.30
C LEU A 848 -21.37 -26.17 -19.14
N LEU A 849 -20.84 -27.39 -18.99
CA LEU A 849 -19.39 -27.61 -18.88
C LEU A 849 -18.67 -27.28 -20.18
N GLY A 850 -19.25 -27.59 -21.33
CA GLY A 850 -18.73 -27.16 -22.63
C GLY A 850 -18.63 -25.64 -22.72
N ALA A 851 -19.70 -24.94 -22.35
CA ALA A 851 -19.73 -23.48 -22.36
C ALA A 851 -18.69 -22.89 -21.40
N GLN A 852 -18.44 -23.55 -20.26
CA GLN A 852 -17.38 -23.18 -19.34
C GLN A 852 -16.00 -23.30 -19.98
N VAL A 853 -15.69 -24.45 -20.61
CA VAL A 853 -14.39 -24.69 -21.27
C VAL A 853 -14.14 -23.66 -22.37
N LEU A 854 -15.14 -23.37 -23.23
CA LEU A 854 -15.00 -22.35 -24.26
C LEU A 854 -14.80 -20.94 -23.69
N SER A 855 -15.54 -20.57 -22.65
CA SER A 855 -15.40 -19.25 -22.03
C SER A 855 -14.03 -19.05 -21.38
N GLN A 856 -13.45 -20.08 -20.77
CA GLN A 856 -12.10 -20.04 -20.18
C GLN A 856 -11.03 -20.00 -21.27
N SER A 857 -11.19 -20.81 -22.32
CA SER A 857 -10.27 -20.85 -23.46
C SER A 857 -10.23 -19.54 -24.22
N SER A 858 -11.38 -18.87 -24.39
CA SER A 858 -11.48 -17.56 -25.05
C SER A 858 -10.71 -16.48 -24.30
N ILE A 859 -10.77 -16.47 -22.96
CA ILE A 859 -9.99 -15.50 -22.16
C ILE A 859 -8.50 -15.76 -22.27
N TYR A 860 -8.10 -17.04 -22.28
CA TYR A 860 -6.71 -17.40 -22.43
C TYR A 860 -6.16 -17.01 -23.80
N LEU A 861 -6.95 -17.22 -24.86
CA LEU A 861 -6.66 -16.78 -26.22
C LEU A 861 -6.47 -15.25 -26.29
N ILE A 862 -7.43 -14.48 -25.74
CA ILE A 862 -7.37 -13.01 -25.68
C ILE A 862 -6.10 -12.56 -24.94
N HIS A 863 -5.81 -13.16 -23.77
CA HIS A 863 -4.60 -12.86 -23.00
C HIS A 863 -3.32 -13.10 -23.80
N ARG A 864 -3.22 -14.24 -24.50
CA ARG A 864 -2.00 -14.62 -25.24
C ARG A 864 -1.79 -13.81 -26.52
N HIS A 865 -2.84 -13.20 -27.07
CA HIS A 865 -2.74 -12.25 -28.18
C HIS A 865 -2.66 -10.78 -27.72
N GLY A 866 -2.32 -10.51 -26.46
CA GLY A 866 -2.15 -9.14 -25.94
C GLY A 866 -3.46 -8.36 -25.75
N GLY A 867 -4.61 -9.04 -25.85
CA GLY A 867 -5.91 -8.43 -25.71
C GLY A 867 -6.27 -8.11 -24.25
N ARG A 868 -7.15 -7.11 -24.09
CA ARG A 868 -7.61 -6.63 -22.78
C ARG A 868 -8.66 -7.58 -22.16
N THR A 869 -8.20 -8.51 -21.33
CA THR A 869 -9.08 -9.51 -20.68
C THR A 869 -10.17 -8.92 -19.78
N ASN A 870 -10.02 -7.67 -19.31
CA ASN A 870 -11.01 -6.98 -18.49
C ASN A 870 -12.27 -6.57 -19.27
N GLN A 871 -12.18 -6.41 -20.59
CA GLN A 871 -13.32 -6.11 -21.48
C GLN A 871 -14.16 -7.36 -21.77
N PHE A 872 -13.57 -8.55 -21.65
CA PHE A 872 -14.26 -9.81 -21.87
C PHE A 872 -15.00 -10.29 -20.61
N ASN A 873 -16.32 -10.12 -20.58
CA ASN A 873 -17.12 -10.64 -19.48
C ASN A 873 -17.36 -12.15 -19.61
N ARG A 874 -16.47 -12.96 -18.99
CA ARG A 874 -16.54 -14.42 -18.98
C ARG A 874 -17.95 -14.98 -18.74
N GLN A 875 -18.67 -14.40 -17.77
CA GLN A 875 -19.96 -14.94 -17.33
C GLN A 875 -21.03 -14.75 -18.40
N THR A 876 -21.03 -13.59 -19.07
CA THR A 876 -21.92 -13.30 -20.20
C THR A 876 -21.62 -14.23 -21.37
N TYR A 877 -20.34 -14.37 -21.76
CA TYR A 877 -19.97 -15.25 -22.88
C TYR A 877 -20.27 -16.72 -22.60
N ARG A 878 -20.17 -17.19 -21.34
CA ARG A 878 -20.64 -18.54 -20.98
C ARG A 878 -22.12 -18.73 -21.29
N VAL A 879 -22.96 -17.74 -20.99
CA VAL A 879 -24.39 -17.81 -21.33
C VAL A 879 -24.59 -17.84 -22.83
N VAL A 880 -23.85 -17.03 -23.59
CA VAL A 880 -23.90 -17.04 -25.05
C VAL A 880 -23.55 -18.44 -25.60
N TYR A 881 -22.43 -19.02 -25.18
CA TYR A 881 -22.04 -20.37 -25.60
C TYR A 881 -23.06 -21.43 -25.17
N LEU A 882 -23.63 -21.31 -23.97
CA LEU A 882 -24.66 -22.24 -23.51
C LEU A 882 -25.91 -22.18 -24.38
N VAL A 883 -26.40 -20.98 -24.71
CA VAL A 883 -27.56 -20.80 -25.59
C VAL A 883 -27.28 -21.39 -26.98
N LEU A 884 -26.10 -21.13 -27.54
CA LEU A 884 -25.68 -21.71 -28.82
C LEU A 884 -25.66 -23.24 -28.76
N PHE A 885 -25.11 -23.82 -27.69
CA PHE A 885 -25.07 -25.27 -27.52
C PHE A 885 -26.45 -25.89 -27.32
N VAL A 886 -27.36 -25.23 -26.60
CA VAL A 886 -28.75 -25.66 -26.47
C VAL A 886 -29.46 -25.61 -27.82
N ALA A 887 -29.27 -24.55 -28.61
CA ALA A 887 -29.85 -24.43 -29.94
C ALA A 887 -29.34 -25.53 -30.89
N VAL A 888 -28.03 -25.78 -30.91
CA VAL A 888 -27.43 -26.87 -31.69
C VAL A 888 -27.97 -28.23 -31.24
N ALA A 889 -28.06 -28.48 -29.93
CA ALA A 889 -28.61 -29.73 -29.40
C ALA A 889 -30.10 -29.91 -29.74
N ALA A 890 -30.88 -28.84 -29.74
CA ALA A 890 -32.31 -28.88 -30.08
C ALA A 890 -32.54 -29.29 -31.54
N VAL A 891 -31.65 -28.87 -32.45
CA VAL A 891 -31.70 -29.24 -33.87
C VAL A 891 -31.12 -30.65 -34.10
N ALA A 892 -30.04 -31.00 -33.39
CA ALA A 892 -29.32 -32.26 -33.62
C ALA A 892 -29.98 -33.48 -32.97
N LEU A 893 -30.76 -33.31 -31.89
CA LEU A 893 -31.37 -34.42 -31.18
C LEU A 893 -32.67 -34.88 -31.84
N PRO A 894 -32.85 -36.18 -32.11
CA PRO A 894 -34.09 -36.71 -32.69
C PRO A 894 -35.32 -36.48 -31.81
N ARG A 895 -35.12 -36.27 -30.51
CA ARG A 895 -36.16 -36.02 -29.51
C ARG A 895 -35.76 -34.79 -28.67
N PRO A 896 -36.26 -33.59 -29.02
CA PRO A 896 -35.94 -32.37 -28.28
C PRO A 896 -36.46 -32.41 -26.83
N GLU A 897 -37.40 -33.31 -26.49
CA GLU A 897 -37.84 -33.52 -25.11
C GLU A 897 -36.68 -33.87 -24.16
N ALA A 898 -35.58 -34.44 -24.65
CA ALA A 898 -34.38 -34.71 -23.85
C ALA A 898 -33.72 -33.43 -23.28
N LEU A 899 -34.04 -32.26 -23.85
CA LEU A 899 -33.63 -30.96 -23.31
C LEU A 899 -34.56 -30.47 -22.19
N VAL A 900 -35.75 -31.04 -22.02
CA VAL A 900 -36.66 -30.66 -20.94
C VAL A 900 -36.16 -31.27 -19.63
N SER A 901 -35.53 -30.44 -18.80
CA SER A 901 -34.95 -30.88 -17.53
C SER A 901 -35.16 -29.84 -16.44
N LEU A 902 -35.57 -30.29 -15.25
CA LEU A 902 -35.64 -29.44 -14.06
C LEU A 902 -34.27 -28.86 -13.67
N ARG A 903 -33.17 -29.43 -14.17
CA ARG A 903 -31.80 -28.93 -13.94
C ARG A 903 -31.54 -27.55 -14.54
N TRP A 904 -32.30 -27.13 -15.55
CA TRP A 904 -32.15 -25.78 -16.11
C TRP A 904 -32.45 -24.68 -15.10
N LEU A 905 -33.35 -24.92 -14.14
CA LEU A 905 -33.70 -23.94 -13.11
C LEU A 905 -32.50 -23.58 -12.21
N PRO A 906 -31.85 -24.51 -11.49
CA PRO A 906 -30.69 -24.18 -10.67
C PRO A 906 -29.50 -23.70 -11.50
N ILE A 907 -29.32 -24.17 -12.75
CA ILE A 907 -28.30 -23.66 -13.68
C ILE A 907 -28.57 -22.18 -14.01
N GLY A 908 -29.79 -21.84 -14.38
CA GLY A 908 -30.20 -20.46 -14.71
C GLY A 908 -30.08 -19.52 -13.51
N LEU A 909 -30.53 -19.95 -12.34
CA LEU A 909 -30.39 -19.19 -11.08
C LEU A 909 -28.92 -18.93 -10.74
N TRP A 910 -28.06 -19.95 -10.89
CA TRP A 910 -26.63 -19.80 -10.65
C TRP A 910 -25.97 -18.85 -11.67
N LEU A 911 -26.28 -18.96 -12.97
CA LEU A 911 -25.78 -18.05 -14.00
C LEU A 911 -26.21 -16.60 -13.75
N ALA A 912 -27.49 -16.38 -13.45
CA ALA A 912 -28.02 -15.07 -13.11
C ALA A 912 -27.31 -14.48 -11.88
N TYR A 913 -27.12 -15.28 -10.83
CA TYR A 913 -26.35 -14.89 -9.64
C TYR A 913 -24.91 -14.49 -10.00
N ARG A 914 -24.22 -15.25 -10.85
CA ARG A 914 -22.82 -14.94 -11.24
C ARG A 914 -22.72 -13.64 -12.04
N ILE A 915 -23.65 -13.39 -12.96
CA ILE A 915 -23.71 -12.14 -13.72
C ILE A 915 -24.01 -10.96 -12.77
N ALA A 916 -25.00 -11.10 -11.90
CA ALA A 916 -25.36 -10.07 -10.93
C ALA A 916 -24.21 -9.76 -9.96
N ARG A 917 -23.54 -10.78 -9.42
CA ARG A 917 -22.38 -10.62 -8.54
C ARG A 917 -21.21 -9.91 -9.24
N ARG A 918 -21.00 -10.16 -10.53
CA ARG A 918 -19.97 -9.46 -11.31
C ARG A 918 -20.32 -7.98 -11.53
N ARG A 919 -21.59 -7.66 -11.78
CA ARG A 919 -22.07 -6.29 -12.02
C ARG A 919 -22.14 -5.44 -10.75
N TYR A 920 -22.60 -6.03 -9.64
CA TYR A 920 -22.91 -5.29 -8.40
C TYR A 920 -21.89 -5.52 -7.27
N GLY A 921 -20.93 -6.43 -7.43
CA GLY A 921 -19.88 -6.67 -6.45
C GLY A 921 -20.42 -7.07 -5.07
N LYS A 922 -19.92 -6.41 -4.01
CA LYS A 922 -20.36 -6.64 -2.62
C LYS A 922 -21.76 -6.07 -2.34
N ASP A 923 -22.24 -5.12 -3.14
CA ASP A 923 -23.53 -4.46 -2.94
C ASP A 923 -24.73 -5.29 -3.41
N LEU A 924 -24.49 -6.44 -4.04
CA LEU A 924 -25.55 -7.32 -4.52
C LEU A 924 -26.55 -7.65 -3.40
N PHE A 925 -26.07 -8.06 -2.22
CA PHE A 925 -26.94 -8.41 -1.10
C PHE A 925 -27.69 -7.20 -0.54
N ARG A 926 -27.06 -6.02 -0.51
CA ARG A 926 -27.72 -4.77 -0.09
C ARG A 926 -28.85 -4.43 -1.05
N ARG A 927 -28.62 -4.49 -2.36
CA ARG A 927 -29.64 -4.22 -3.39
C ARG A 927 -30.75 -5.26 -3.39
N LEU A 928 -30.43 -6.55 -3.27
CA LEU A 928 -31.44 -7.61 -3.14
C LEU A 928 -32.28 -7.41 -1.87
N SER A 929 -31.67 -7.02 -0.74
CA SER A 929 -32.41 -6.72 0.48
C SER A 929 -33.31 -5.48 0.34
N GLN A 930 -32.88 -4.47 -0.42
CA GLN A 930 -33.69 -3.28 -0.71
C GLN A 930 -34.87 -3.61 -1.61
N ILE A 931 -34.66 -4.43 -2.66
CA ILE A 931 -35.72 -4.91 -3.54
C ILE A 931 -36.71 -5.75 -2.74
N PHE A 932 -36.23 -6.68 -1.89
CA PHE A 932 -37.09 -7.51 -1.07
C PHE A 932 -37.91 -6.68 -0.08
N ARG A 933 -37.30 -5.68 0.58
CA ARG A 933 -38.04 -4.72 1.43
C ARG A 933 -39.06 -3.91 0.64
N SER A 934 -38.75 -3.48 -0.58
CA SER A 934 -39.67 -2.74 -1.44
C SER A 934 -40.85 -3.59 -1.93
N VAL A 935 -40.62 -4.87 -2.25
CA VAL A 935 -41.67 -5.81 -2.67
C VAL A 935 -42.53 -6.20 -1.48
N TYR A 936 -41.92 -6.51 -0.33
CA TYR A 936 -42.64 -6.78 0.91
C TYR A 936 -43.54 -5.61 1.30
N LYS A 937 -43.02 -4.37 1.25
CA LYS A 937 -43.81 -3.16 1.54
C LYS A 937 -44.92 -2.88 0.51
N ARG A 938 -44.89 -3.47 -0.69
CA ARG A 938 -45.98 -3.33 -1.69
C ARG A 938 -47.00 -4.46 -1.64
N LEU A 939 -46.62 -5.61 -1.09
CA LEU A 939 -47.50 -6.79 -0.99
C LEU A 939 -48.18 -6.91 0.38
N PHE A 940 -47.58 -6.35 1.44
CA PHE A 940 -48.01 -6.55 2.83
C PHE A 940 -48.18 -5.27 3.63
N CYS A 941 -47.96 -4.09 3.04
CA CYS A 941 -48.31 -2.79 3.60
C CYS A 941 -49.12 -2.02 2.55
#